data_AF-A0A2N1W4P8-F1
#
_entry.id   AF-A0A2N1W4P8-F1
#
_cell.length_a   1.000
_cell.length_b   1.000
_cell.length_c   1.000
_cell.angle_alpha   90.00
_cell.angle_beta   90.00
_cell.angle_gamma   90.00
#
_symmetry.space_group_name_H-M   'P 1'
#
loop_
_entity.id
_entity.type
_entity.pdbx_description
1 polymer ?
#
loop_
_entity_poly.entity_id
_entity_poly.type
_entity_poly.pdbx_seq_one_letter_code
_entity_poly.pdbx_strand_id
1 'polypeptide(L)'
;MKKKATKTGKPVSVKRKKKVKPVIEPVIAISEPPKKTNLFIKLFKFLFAVISFPFKAAAKLGKKTKMVLLALIGAAVFMAMAGFSWITQPLAAFYAFILLPFEYVRVARFDLALPPYFTVNFLIFILCAAWFLKQLPADEKRTAEKQAGFKIGITIPLVLVGYGILVWLFLNNKHYMAQNILFFALLIISGLYFAALDLKNEPVSDANAFPDAKEFGRLLIFAAVMLVVYMFDWKSWRYSFIGDEYAFYEYAKGMIKGSTLPKMLYEDGVYGYHPVWSSVYQSLFMHINPFFGWKLSTALIPAVSIIPLYLWTRMVFNKSTAAVASVAFAFALPILAFAHLSHNNIHSIMPLVAGILFLELAIRRNSHFWTFVAAAVIGMGCYSFYSGRLVPVLGVIYWFFHPLRRQYSWNRIIPGILLFLGTIIFIVINPKFVDHLTMQSFVTGSEISNPADRPLFLIMNYFHAFFAFIYRELMSHYVPGRTADLVSAFGIFAGLTWAVVAFFRDWRARFLLVGYAVLVFFIGAIVQYSYPPNTRLIFLSPMLAILAAVGITRLAAAVSKGKNGAKIYKGILITVMAGIIASSAYKFYIYMPKVFPYTAEAVAVRYILEDGKKKSIVLVSKEFHMLNLLSELYGFRARFERMDPEVFEAVLNRDELKGKAVILSASTAAMKPGIDNLVKDGKILYNEMHRQILFVYDFSDEQYYAAFREYWNTGSTQYAVERGPVKTPVVRGKLYSPSFARHEPRRKTAAKIAAADGKKSNIFSAFAQVSVQSGDQQVSPGFEYKPIDNFSGICKNTDYKAPIPLREAKVTKIKCEAEFDTPSDIAVSLDGNRMFIADGMAYKVYILEKQADIYKLKKTISMATKKGVFGDVDDRPQDLKEHAYMELDQQAGMLYVMDVNKDTIRQFDFDGNEKKTIVFNSFVHGARSIALSKDNSTFAVSSPGKNLLVFFGSNGQPMGYYATSTGGSCGQMSQPCYVTFDSKGNRYVLDTINRRVQVFSPDMKYIRSFEIGTASTIHGPQIEIFENTPEPFMAISIQSTKNILFITLDGKKARTVEMRGDNMSFVNPSSMDVDVNGNIYVLDPRTKEIAKVELPAEPMK
;
A
#
# COMPACT_ATOMS: atom_id res chain seq x y z
N MET A 1 -67.16 59.17 13.93
CA MET A 1 -68.11 59.54 12.85
C MET A 1 -68.17 58.42 11.82
N LYS A 2 -69.39 57.94 11.51
CA LYS A 2 -69.91 57.38 10.23
C LYS A 2 -68.97 56.48 9.39
N LYS A 3 -69.30 55.21 9.04
CA LYS A 3 -70.54 54.76 8.38
C LYS A 3 -70.74 53.24 8.51
N LYS A 4 -71.99 52.85 8.78
CA LYS A 4 -72.57 51.51 8.51
C LYS A 4 -72.72 51.29 7.00
N ALA A 5 -72.55 50.05 6.55
CA ALA A 5 -73.37 49.45 5.49
C ALA A 5 -73.53 47.94 5.75
N THR A 6 -74.76 47.48 5.57
CA THR A 6 -75.39 46.26 6.08
C THR A 6 -75.39 45.10 5.09
N LYS A 7 -75.30 43.88 5.66
CA LYS A 7 -75.91 42.57 5.31
C LYS A 7 -76.23 42.26 3.84
N THR A 8 -75.77 41.11 3.35
CA THR A 8 -76.58 39.89 3.09
C THR A 8 -75.75 38.85 2.30
N GLY A 9 -75.84 37.56 2.66
CA GLY A 9 -75.30 36.47 1.85
C GLY A 9 -74.75 35.30 2.68
N LYS A 10 -75.48 34.18 2.63
CA LYS A 10 -75.27 32.85 3.26
C LYS A 10 -73.79 32.46 3.51
N PRO A 11 -73.48 31.72 4.60
CA PRO A 11 -72.16 31.13 4.78
C PRO A 11 -71.99 29.99 3.76
N VAL A 12 -71.26 30.26 2.67
CA VAL A 12 -70.72 29.19 1.82
C VAL A 12 -69.75 28.40 2.69
N SER A 13 -70.08 27.13 2.93
CA SER A 13 -69.16 26.18 3.54
C SER A 13 -67.94 26.04 2.63
N VAL A 14 -66.91 26.83 2.89
CA VAL A 14 -65.59 26.56 2.34
C VAL A 14 -65.14 25.28 3.02
N LYS A 15 -65.34 24.15 2.34
CA LYS A 15 -64.63 22.90 2.63
C LYS A 15 -63.16 23.30 2.72
N ARG A 16 -62.65 23.43 3.95
CA ARG A 16 -61.22 23.50 4.23
C ARG A 16 -60.63 22.34 3.45
N LYS A 17 -59.97 22.62 2.31
CA LYS A 17 -59.07 21.65 1.67
C LYS A 17 -58.18 21.20 2.81
N LYS A 18 -58.34 19.95 3.25
CA LYS A 18 -57.41 19.28 4.16
C LYS A 18 -56.04 19.60 3.57
N LYS A 19 -55.28 20.51 4.21
CA LYS A 19 -53.89 20.73 3.88
C LYS A 19 -53.26 19.36 4.05
N VAL A 20 -52.99 18.69 2.93
CA VAL A 20 -52.27 17.44 2.91
C VAL A 20 -50.94 17.76 3.57
N LYS A 21 -50.75 17.27 4.80
CA LYS A 21 -49.47 17.42 5.50
C LYS A 21 -48.39 16.91 4.54
N PRO A 22 -47.29 17.66 4.32
CA PRO A 22 -46.19 17.14 3.53
C PRO A 22 -45.78 15.78 4.09
N VAL A 23 -45.44 14.85 3.18
CA VAL A 23 -45.09 13.45 3.47
C VAL A 23 -43.81 13.31 4.32
N ILE A 24 -43.16 14.43 4.59
CA ILE A 24 -41.92 14.55 5.33
C ILE A 24 -42.25 14.44 6.83
N GLU A 25 -41.73 13.41 7.51
CA GLU A 25 -41.53 13.48 8.96
C GLU A 25 -40.77 14.80 9.24
N PRO A 26 -41.31 15.73 10.03
CA PRO A 26 -40.66 17.01 10.24
C PRO A 26 -39.23 16.77 10.69
N VAL A 27 -38.29 17.24 9.89
CA VAL A 27 -36.89 17.31 10.28
C VAL A 27 -36.87 18.12 11.56
N ILE A 28 -36.38 17.53 12.66
CA ILE A 28 -36.47 18.10 14.02
C ILE A 28 -36.06 19.58 13.96
N ALA A 29 -37.05 20.47 14.12
CA ALA A 29 -36.83 21.89 14.17
C ALA A 29 -36.36 22.21 15.60
N ILE A 30 -35.06 22.38 15.76
CA ILE A 30 -34.51 22.90 17.01
C ILE A 30 -34.88 24.39 17.03
N SER A 31 -35.62 24.83 18.05
CA SER A 31 -36.02 26.23 18.20
C SER A 31 -34.79 27.14 18.17
N GLU A 32 -34.76 28.10 17.24
CA GLU A 32 -33.69 29.10 17.16
C GLU A 32 -33.72 30.02 18.39
N PRO A 33 -32.60 30.24 19.10
CA PRO A 33 -32.53 31.32 20.07
C PRO A 33 -32.36 32.68 19.35
N PRO A 34 -32.82 33.79 19.95
CA PRO A 34 -32.85 35.09 19.30
C PRO A 34 -31.45 35.63 19.01
N LYS A 35 -31.34 36.41 17.93
CA LYS A 35 -30.15 37.20 17.59
C LYS A 35 -29.93 38.30 18.64
N LYS A 36 -28.86 38.19 19.43
CA LYS A 36 -28.11 39.37 19.91
C LYS A 36 -26.61 39.11 19.89
N THR A 37 -25.94 40.11 19.34
CA THR A 37 -24.49 40.23 19.16
C THR A 37 -23.81 40.59 20.48
N ASN A 38 -22.59 40.07 20.64
CA ASN A 38 -21.47 40.54 21.46
C ASN A 38 -21.60 40.74 22.99
N LEU A 39 -21.01 39.75 23.68
CA LEU A 39 -20.24 39.91 24.93
C LEU A 39 -19.00 38.96 24.93
N PHE A 40 -19.08 37.85 24.19
CA PHE A 40 -18.03 36.83 24.02
C PHE A 40 -16.73 37.33 23.36
N ILE A 41 -16.79 38.34 22.49
CA ILE A 41 -15.61 38.99 21.87
C ILE A 41 -14.83 39.86 22.88
N LYS A 42 -15.48 40.35 23.94
CA LYS A 42 -14.83 41.17 24.98
C LYS A 42 -14.11 40.30 26.02
N LEU A 43 -14.65 39.12 26.35
CA LEU A 43 -14.03 38.19 27.30
C LEU A 43 -12.82 37.45 26.70
N PHE A 44 -12.82 37.20 25.38
CA PHE A 44 -11.68 36.62 24.64
C PHE A 44 -10.42 37.53 24.64
N LYS A 45 -10.58 38.85 24.82
CA LYS A 45 -9.45 39.80 24.94
C LYS A 45 -8.75 39.77 26.30
N PHE A 46 -9.41 39.32 27.36
CA PHE A 46 -8.85 39.28 28.72
C PHE A 46 -7.99 38.02 28.94
N LEU A 47 -8.45 36.87 28.45
CA LEU A 47 -7.68 35.62 28.49
C LEU A 47 -6.45 35.62 27.56
N PHE A 48 -6.48 36.41 26.47
CA PHE A 48 -5.33 36.65 25.59
C PHE A 48 -4.24 37.52 26.25
N ALA A 49 -4.57 38.32 27.27
CA ALA A 49 -3.60 39.18 27.96
C ALA A 49 -2.69 38.41 28.91
N VAL A 50 -3.17 37.34 29.54
CA VAL A 50 -2.42 36.56 30.54
C VAL A 50 -1.43 35.59 29.90
N ILE A 51 -1.77 35.05 28.72
CA ILE A 51 -0.89 34.15 27.93
C ILE A 51 0.25 34.93 27.22
N SER A 52 0.16 36.26 27.15
CA SER A 52 1.06 37.12 26.37
C SER A 52 2.30 37.65 27.11
N PHE A 53 2.57 37.25 28.35
CA PHE A 53 3.70 37.79 29.12
C PHE A 53 5.09 37.52 28.51
N PRO A 54 5.43 36.31 28.01
CA PRO A 54 6.72 36.10 27.33
C PRO A 54 6.74 36.66 25.89
N PHE A 55 5.58 36.99 25.30
CA PHE A 55 5.44 37.62 23.98
C PHE A 55 5.61 39.14 23.99
N LYS A 56 5.71 39.79 25.17
CA LYS A 56 5.87 41.24 25.29
C LYS A 56 7.23 41.75 24.77
N ALA A 57 8.28 40.93 24.76
CA ALA A 57 9.59 41.31 24.21
C ALA A 57 9.62 41.35 22.66
N ALA A 58 8.81 40.51 22.00
CA ALA A 58 8.69 40.49 20.53
C ALA A 58 7.77 41.60 19.97
N ALA A 59 7.21 42.46 20.84
CA ALA A 59 6.15 43.41 20.50
C ALA A 59 6.59 44.61 19.64
N LYS A 60 7.89 44.83 19.38
CA LYS A 60 8.39 45.97 18.59
C LYS A 60 8.38 45.77 17.07
N LEU A 61 8.05 44.59 16.55
CA LEU A 61 8.11 44.29 15.10
C LEU A 61 6.77 44.51 14.36
N GLY A 62 6.86 45.01 13.11
CA GLY A 62 5.75 45.51 12.29
C GLY A 62 4.82 44.45 11.65
N LYS A 63 3.68 44.92 11.11
CA LYS A 63 2.50 44.14 10.70
C LYS A 63 2.73 43.14 9.54
N LYS A 64 3.64 43.42 8.61
CA LYS A 64 4.05 42.45 7.56
C LYS A 64 4.87 41.30 8.15
N THR A 65 5.75 41.59 9.10
CA THR A 65 6.60 40.62 9.81
C THR A 65 5.77 39.66 10.68
N LYS A 66 4.64 40.14 11.24
CA LYS A 66 3.68 39.36 12.03
C LYS A 66 2.88 38.34 11.20
N MET A 67 2.52 38.66 9.95
CA MET A 67 1.88 37.68 9.05
C MET A 67 2.88 36.65 8.51
N VAL A 68 4.12 37.07 8.25
CA VAL A 68 5.22 36.17 7.90
C VAL A 68 5.50 35.18 9.03
N LEU A 69 5.46 35.61 10.31
CA LEU A 69 5.70 34.74 11.46
C LEU A 69 4.57 33.70 11.71
N LEU A 70 3.30 34.07 11.52
CA LEU A 70 2.17 33.15 11.65
C LEU A 70 2.07 32.17 10.49
N ALA A 71 2.40 32.61 9.27
CA ALA A 71 2.62 31.73 8.13
C ALA A 71 3.82 30.81 8.36
N LEU A 72 4.91 31.30 8.98
CA LEU A 72 6.08 30.50 9.37
C LEU A 72 5.78 29.50 10.49
N ILE A 73 4.86 29.77 11.42
CA ILE A 73 4.46 28.83 12.48
C ILE A 73 3.48 27.77 11.94
N GLY A 74 2.52 28.16 11.11
CA GLY A 74 1.67 27.21 10.37
C GLY A 74 2.50 26.35 9.41
N ALA A 75 3.49 26.96 8.74
CA ALA A 75 4.49 26.27 7.96
C ALA A 75 5.46 25.47 8.83
N ALA A 76 5.79 25.86 10.05
CA ALA A 76 6.66 25.12 10.97
C ALA A 76 5.95 23.87 11.53
N VAL A 77 4.66 23.94 11.83
CA VAL A 77 3.85 22.77 12.21
C VAL A 77 3.65 21.85 11.02
N PHE A 78 3.38 22.42 9.83
CA PHE A 78 3.35 21.67 8.58
C PHE A 78 4.72 21.07 8.21
N MET A 79 5.83 21.77 8.49
CA MET A 79 7.22 21.33 8.26
C MET A 79 7.70 20.33 9.33
N ALA A 80 7.20 20.41 10.57
CA ALA A 80 7.43 19.41 11.61
C ALA A 80 6.71 18.09 11.28
N MET A 81 5.50 18.18 10.72
CA MET A 81 4.80 17.01 10.17
C MET A 81 5.41 16.54 8.85
N ALA A 82 6.03 17.43 8.06
CA ALA A 82 6.71 17.12 6.80
C ALA A 82 8.22 16.79 6.95
N GLY A 83 8.69 16.48 8.16
CA GLY A 83 10.01 15.87 8.39
C GLY A 83 11.22 16.81 8.37
N PHE A 84 11.05 18.12 8.59
CA PHE A 84 12.18 19.06 8.66
C PHE A 84 12.93 18.97 10.00
N SER A 85 14.23 18.69 9.93
CA SER A 85 15.12 18.31 11.04
C SER A 85 15.29 19.35 12.17
N TRP A 86 15.11 20.63 11.88
CA TRP A 86 15.33 21.74 12.83
C TRP A 86 14.20 21.95 13.85
N ILE A 87 13.06 21.27 13.69
CA ILE A 87 11.96 21.24 14.68
C ILE A 87 11.87 19.87 15.37
N THR A 88 12.17 18.77 14.65
CA THR A 88 12.21 17.43 15.24
C THR A 88 13.31 17.29 16.29
N GLN A 89 14.47 17.95 16.11
CA GLN A 89 15.56 17.95 17.09
C GLN A 89 15.21 18.63 18.43
N PRO A 90 14.65 19.85 18.50
CA PRO A 90 14.24 20.44 19.79
C PRO A 90 13.09 19.68 20.44
N LEU A 91 12.16 19.07 19.68
CA LEU A 91 11.17 18.16 20.24
C LEU A 91 11.84 16.90 20.82
N ALA A 92 12.74 16.26 20.07
CA ALA A 92 13.51 15.10 20.54
C ALA A 92 14.39 15.43 21.75
N ALA A 93 14.96 16.64 21.83
CA ALA A 93 15.71 17.13 22.97
C ALA A 93 14.81 17.40 24.18
N PHE A 94 13.61 17.94 23.97
CA PHE A 94 12.58 18.06 25.02
C PHE A 94 12.08 16.69 25.49
N TYR A 95 11.95 15.71 24.58
CA TYR A 95 11.64 14.32 24.91
C TYR A 95 12.78 13.64 25.67
N ALA A 96 14.04 13.86 25.28
CA ALA A 96 15.22 13.40 26.01
C ALA A 96 15.34 14.06 27.39
N PHE A 97 14.84 15.28 27.54
CA PHE A 97 14.77 15.99 28.83
C PHE A 97 13.66 15.46 29.74
N ILE A 98 12.50 15.04 29.20
CA ILE A 98 11.42 14.40 29.97
C ILE A 98 11.74 12.94 30.31
N LEU A 99 12.48 12.25 29.44
CA LEU A 99 13.08 10.94 29.69
C LEU A 99 14.28 11.10 30.63
N LEU A 100 14.02 11.40 31.91
CA LEU A 100 15.05 11.33 32.95
C LEU A 100 15.79 9.97 32.86
N PRO A 101 17.13 9.95 32.97
CA PRO A 101 17.94 8.75 32.80
C PRO A 101 17.88 7.91 34.08
N PHE A 102 16.75 7.27 34.33
CA PHE A 102 16.62 6.25 35.36
C PHE A 102 16.10 4.97 34.69
N GLU A 103 16.90 4.37 33.81
CA GLU A 103 16.56 3.05 33.27
C GLU A 103 16.76 1.93 34.31
N TYR A 104 17.61 2.15 35.32
CA TYR A 104 17.88 1.17 36.38
C TYR A 104 18.13 1.85 37.72
N VAL A 105 17.33 1.53 38.74
CA VAL A 105 17.69 1.78 40.13
C VAL A 105 18.21 0.45 40.69
N ARG A 106 19.52 0.33 40.85
CA ARG A 106 20.13 -0.86 41.42
C ARG A 106 19.94 -0.84 42.94
N VAL A 107 19.02 -1.65 43.44
CA VAL A 107 18.84 -1.87 44.89
C VAL A 107 19.34 -3.28 45.19
N ALA A 108 20.55 -3.38 45.73
CA ALA A 108 21.24 -4.64 46.01
C ALA A 108 21.42 -5.54 44.75
N ARG A 109 21.07 -6.84 44.84
CA ARG A 109 21.21 -7.84 43.75
C ARG A 109 20.10 -7.78 42.68
N PHE A 110 19.16 -6.84 42.79
CA PHE A 110 18.05 -6.71 41.86
C PHE A 110 18.21 -5.43 41.05
N ASP A 111 18.33 -5.57 39.73
CA ASP A 111 18.20 -4.45 38.80
C ASP A 111 16.70 -4.13 38.67
N LEU A 112 16.23 -3.13 39.43
CA LEU A 112 14.86 -2.63 39.29
C LEU A 112 14.79 -1.69 38.08
N ALA A 113 14.25 -2.18 36.97
CA ALA A 113 13.82 -1.32 35.87
C ALA A 113 12.51 -0.64 36.28
N LEU A 114 12.60 0.58 36.84
CA LEU A 114 11.45 1.47 37.05
C LEU A 114 11.45 2.46 35.89
N PRO A 115 10.66 2.23 34.83
CA PRO A 115 10.65 3.19 33.75
C PRO A 115 10.16 4.54 34.30
N PRO A 116 10.81 5.68 33.99
CA PRO A 116 10.49 6.98 34.58
C PRO A 116 9.01 7.38 34.45
N TYR A 117 8.36 6.91 33.37
CA TYR A 117 6.95 7.12 33.11
C TYR A 117 6.02 6.41 34.11
N PHE A 118 6.43 5.31 34.72
CA PHE A 118 5.63 4.60 35.73
C PHE A 118 5.51 5.42 37.01
N THR A 119 6.62 5.94 37.52
CA THR A 119 6.65 6.75 38.76
C THR A 119 5.81 8.02 38.60
N VAL A 120 5.90 8.69 37.45
CA VAL A 120 5.10 9.88 37.14
C VAL A 120 3.61 9.54 37.01
N ASN A 121 3.25 8.48 36.28
CA ASN A 121 1.84 8.06 36.13
C ASN A 121 1.24 7.55 37.46
N PHE A 122 2.05 6.91 38.31
CA PHE A 122 1.65 6.45 39.64
C PHE A 122 1.48 7.61 40.62
N LEU A 123 2.34 8.63 40.57
CA LEU A 123 2.16 9.88 41.33
C LEU A 123 0.91 10.63 40.87
N ILE A 124 0.67 10.72 39.55
CA ILE A 124 -0.56 11.29 39.01
C ILE A 124 -1.78 10.48 39.49
N PHE A 125 -1.69 9.15 39.54
CA PHE A 125 -2.75 8.29 40.07
C PHE A 125 -3.04 8.57 41.55
N ILE A 126 -2.02 8.62 42.41
CA ILE A 126 -2.19 8.92 43.84
C ILE A 126 -2.74 10.33 44.05
N LEU A 127 -2.22 11.32 43.34
CA LEU A 127 -2.64 12.71 43.45
C LEU A 127 -4.07 12.91 42.93
N CYS A 128 -4.42 12.27 41.81
CA CYS A 128 -5.77 12.28 41.27
C CYS A 128 -6.73 11.56 42.22
N ALA A 129 -6.42 10.33 42.67
CA ALA A 129 -7.27 9.57 43.58
C ALA A 129 -7.47 10.27 44.93
N ALA A 130 -6.40 10.86 45.51
CA ALA A 130 -6.48 11.64 46.75
C ALA A 130 -7.29 12.92 46.57
N TRP A 131 -7.13 13.61 45.44
CA TRP A 131 -7.95 14.78 45.10
C TRP A 131 -9.42 14.40 44.85
N PHE A 132 -9.69 13.28 44.18
CA PHE A 132 -11.04 12.75 43.92
C PHE A 132 -11.75 12.35 45.22
N LEU A 133 -11.07 11.68 46.15
CA LEU A 133 -11.63 11.32 47.47
C LEU A 133 -11.96 12.54 48.34
N LYS A 134 -11.21 13.64 48.15
CA LYS A 134 -11.40 14.90 48.86
C LYS A 134 -12.58 15.74 48.33
N GLN A 135 -12.99 15.53 47.07
CA GLN A 135 -14.03 16.32 46.39
C GLN A 135 -15.46 15.73 46.49
N LEU A 136 -15.63 14.56 47.13
CA LEU A 136 -16.95 13.97 47.37
C LEU A 136 -17.74 14.80 48.41
N PRO A 137 -18.92 15.36 48.07
CA PRO A 137 -19.78 16.05 49.03
C PRO A 137 -20.19 15.12 50.17
N ALA A 138 -20.27 15.66 51.40
CA ALA A 138 -20.59 14.88 52.61
C ALA A 138 -21.94 14.14 52.52
N ASP A 139 -22.91 14.70 51.78
CA ASP A 139 -24.24 14.12 51.59
C ASP A 139 -24.25 12.95 50.59
N GLU A 140 -23.32 12.91 49.63
CA GLU A 140 -23.18 11.82 48.65
C GLU A 140 -22.54 10.57 49.26
N LYS A 141 -21.63 10.73 50.24
CA LYS A 141 -21.10 9.59 51.03
C LYS A 141 -22.22 8.82 51.73
N ARG A 142 -23.18 9.53 52.34
CA ARG A 142 -24.34 8.92 53.02
C ARG A 142 -25.39 8.33 52.07
N THR A 143 -25.56 8.90 50.88
CA THR A 143 -26.58 8.46 49.92
C THR A 143 -26.11 7.27 49.08
N ALA A 144 -24.83 7.25 48.69
CA ALA A 144 -24.21 6.09 48.04
C ALA A 144 -24.18 4.85 48.96
N GLU A 145 -23.96 5.04 50.27
CA GLU A 145 -24.05 3.96 51.27
C GLU A 145 -25.48 3.41 51.43
N LYS A 146 -26.51 4.25 51.29
CA LYS A 146 -27.92 3.85 51.47
C LYS A 146 -28.59 3.26 50.22
N GLN A 147 -28.27 3.74 49.01
CA GLN A 147 -28.98 3.34 47.78
C GLN A 147 -28.24 2.30 46.92
N ALA A 148 -26.90 2.21 46.98
CA ALA A 148 -26.13 1.32 46.12
C ALA A 148 -25.74 -0.01 46.79
N GLY A 149 -26.04 -0.22 48.08
CA GLY A 149 -25.58 -1.39 48.83
C GLY A 149 -24.05 -1.53 48.92
N PHE A 150 -23.30 -0.49 48.53
CA PHE A 150 -21.85 -0.51 48.44
C PHE A 150 -21.25 -0.16 49.81
N LYS A 151 -21.03 -1.18 50.66
CA LYS A 151 -20.32 -1.01 51.93
C LYS A 151 -18.85 -0.67 51.64
N ILE A 152 -18.41 0.53 52.02
CA ILE A 152 -17.01 1.01 51.95
C ILE A 152 -16.01 0.04 52.65
N GLY A 153 -16.48 -0.84 53.54
CA GLY A 153 -15.67 -1.89 54.15
C GLY A 153 -15.09 -2.94 53.18
N ILE A 154 -15.70 -3.16 52.00
CA ILE A 154 -15.23 -4.12 50.99
C ILE A 154 -14.17 -3.49 50.06
N THR A 155 -14.13 -2.15 49.97
CA THR A 155 -13.18 -1.45 49.08
C THR A 155 -11.73 -1.47 49.55
N ILE A 156 -11.45 -1.46 50.86
CA ILE A 156 -10.06 -1.47 51.37
C ILE A 156 -9.36 -2.82 51.09
N PRO A 157 -9.97 -3.99 51.37
CA PRO A 157 -9.38 -5.28 51.01
C PRO A 157 -9.15 -5.44 49.51
N LEU A 158 -10.09 -4.99 48.67
CA LEU A 158 -9.95 -5.04 47.20
C LEU A 158 -8.86 -4.12 46.68
N VAL A 159 -8.69 -2.93 47.27
CA VAL A 159 -7.59 -2.02 46.94
C VAL A 159 -6.25 -2.60 47.39
N LEU A 160 -6.18 -3.22 48.58
CA LEU A 160 -4.96 -3.88 49.08
C LEU A 160 -4.59 -5.12 48.24
N VAL A 161 -5.58 -5.92 47.83
CA VAL A 161 -5.39 -7.06 46.91
C VAL A 161 -4.95 -6.56 45.53
N GLY A 162 -5.60 -5.53 44.98
CA GLY A 162 -5.21 -4.89 43.73
C GLY A 162 -3.79 -4.32 43.78
N TYR A 163 -3.42 -3.70 44.90
CA TYR A 163 -2.08 -3.20 45.16
C TYR A 163 -1.06 -4.34 45.27
N GLY A 164 -1.39 -5.40 46.00
CA GLY A 164 -0.57 -6.61 46.09
C GLY A 164 -0.33 -7.26 44.73
N ILE A 165 -1.34 -7.31 43.86
CA ILE A 165 -1.24 -7.79 42.48
C ILE A 165 -0.34 -6.87 41.63
N LEU A 166 -0.48 -5.54 41.74
CA LEU A 166 0.35 -4.58 41.00
C LEU A 166 1.83 -4.67 41.43
N VAL A 167 2.10 -4.75 42.73
CA VAL A 167 3.45 -4.94 43.28
C VAL A 167 4.02 -6.29 42.84
N TRP A 168 3.24 -7.38 42.92
CA TRP A 168 3.66 -8.70 42.45
C TRP A 168 3.98 -8.70 40.95
N LEU A 169 3.16 -8.09 40.10
CA LEU A 169 3.43 -7.96 38.66
C LEU A 169 4.71 -7.17 38.40
N PHE A 170 4.96 -6.13 39.19
CA PHE A 170 6.16 -5.32 39.08
C PHE A 170 7.42 -6.11 39.48
N LEU A 171 7.38 -6.82 40.61
CA LEU A 171 8.48 -7.67 41.09
C LEU A 171 8.82 -8.84 40.15
N ASN A 172 7.88 -9.23 39.28
CA ASN A 172 8.06 -10.30 38.30
C ASN A 172 8.33 -9.78 36.87
N ASN A 173 8.80 -8.53 36.70
CA ASN A 173 9.09 -7.91 35.40
C ASN A 173 7.90 -7.85 34.42
N LYS A 174 6.65 -7.85 34.91
CA LYS A 174 5.41 -7.75 34.09
C LYS A 174 4.84 -6.33 34.09
N HIS A 175 5.70 -5.32 33.91
CA HIS A 175 5.36 -3.91 34.05
C HIS A 175 4.21 -3.43 33.12
N TYR A 176 4.17 -3.91 31.88
CA TYR A 176 3.11 -3.57 30.91
C TYR A 176 1.73 -4.11 31.34
N MET A 177 1.68 -5.24 32.03
CA MET A 177 0.42 -5.83 32.51
C MET A 177 -0.14 -5.00 33.67
N ALA A 178 0.72 -4.57 34.60
CA ALA A 178 0.35 -3.66 35.67
C ALA A 178 -0.17 -2.32 35.12
N GLN A 179 0.52 -1.77 34.11
CA GLN A 179 0.10 -0.55 33.41
C GLN A 179 -1.29 -0.68 32.77
N ASN A 180 -1.57 -1.77 32.05
CA ASN A 180 -2.87 -2.01 31.42
C ASN A 180 -3.98 -2.10 32.48
N ILE A 181 -3.76 -2.86 33.56
CA ILE A 181 -4.73 -3.01 34.66
C ILE A 181 -5.04 -1.65 35.29
N LEU A 182 -4.00 -0.86 35.60
CA LEU A 182 -4.16 0.47 36.19
C LEU A 182 -4.93 1.40 35.25
N PHE A 183 -4.62 1.37 33.96
CA PHE A 183 -5.27 2.19 32.94
C PHE A 183 -6.78 1.89 32.84
N PHE A 184 -7.17 0.62 32.74
CA PHE A 184 -8.59 0.25 32.67
C PHE A 184 -9.33 0.47 33.98
N ALA A 185 -8.68 0.23 35.12
CA ALA A 185 -9.26 0.56 36.43
C ALA A 185 -9.54 2.06 36.55
N LEU A 186 -8.62 2.92 36.11
CA LEU A 186 -8.80 4.36 36.04
C LEU A 186 -9.97 4.78 35.15
N LEU A 187 -10.09 4.18 33.96
CA LEU A 187 -11.24 4.43 33.08
C LEU A 187 -12.56 4.05 33.75
N ILE A 188 -12.64 2.88 34.38
CA ILE A 188 -13.88 2.43 35.05
C ILE A 188 -14.24 3.36 36.21
N ILE A 189 -13.29 3.67 37.09
CA ILE A 189 -13.51 4.55 38.26
C ILE A 189 -13.94 5.95 37.81
N SER A 190 -13.28 6.51 36.80
CA SER A 190 -13.64 7.82 36.23
C SER A 190 -15.04 7.80 35.64
N GLY A 191 -15.40 6.72 34.93
CA GLY A 191 -16.74 6.55 34.36
C GLY A 191 -17.83 6.48 35.41
N LEU A 192 -17.61 5.74 36.50
CA LEU A 192 -18.53 5.69 37.65
C LEU A 192 -18.69 7.07 38.31
N TYR A 193 -17.61 7.83 38.45
CA TYR A 193 -17.65 9.19 38.98
C TYR A 193 -18.49 10.13 38.10
N PHE A 194 -18.24 10.16 36.79
CA PHE A 194 -19.01 11.01 35.88
C PHE A 194 -20.46 10.57 35.74
N ALA A 195 -20.74 9.27 35.87
CA ALA A 195 -22.11 8.76 35.97
C ALA A 195 -22.79 9.30 37.24
N ALA A 196 -22.11 9.29 38.38
CA ALA A 196 -22.63 9.82 39.63
C ALA A 196 -22.91 11.33 39.56
N LEU A 197 -22.04 12.11 38.91
CA LEU A 197 -22.27 13.54 38.67
C LEU A 197 -23.53 13.82 37.85
N ASP A 198 -23.88 12.92 36.93
CA ASP A 198 -25.04 13.06 36.06
C ASP A 198 -26.33 12.45 36.63
N LEU A 199 -26.28 11.66 37.72
CA LEU A 199 -27.48 11.18 38.44
C LEU A 199 -28.38 12.33 38.94
N LYS A 200 -27.83 13.55 39.03
CA LYS A 200 -28.55 14.78 39.40
C LYS A 200 -29.28 15.47 38.25
N ASN A 201 -29.01 15.10 37.00
CA ASN A 201 -29.62 15.72 35.83
C ASN A 201 -30.75 14.84 35.30
N GLU A 202 -31.99 15.35 35.27
CA GLU A 202 -33.08 14.67 34.58
C GLU A 202 -32.70 14.45 33.11
N PRO A 203 -32.86 13.23 32.58
CA PRO A 203 -32.60 12.98 31.17
C PRO A 203 -33.53 13.88 30.35
N VAL A 204 -32.95 14.69 29.46
CA VAL A 204 -33.74 15.49 28.53
C VAL A 204 -34.67 14.54 27.77
N SER A 205 -35.97 14.72 27.97
CA SER A 205 -37.06 14.01 27.29
C SER A 205 -37.04 14.39 25.80
N ASP A 206 -36.15 13.78 25.03
CA ASP A 206 -36.22 13.78 23.57
C ASP A 206 -36.86 12.47 23.13
N ALA A 207 -38.19 12.49 22.95
CA ALA A 207 -38.98 11.34 22.51
C ALA A 207 -38.53 10.77 21.15
N ASN A 208 -37.68 11.50 20.40
CA ASN A 208 -37.09 11.06 19.14
C ASN A 208 -35.64 10.58 19.27
N ALA A 209 -34.98 10.78 20.42
CA ALA A 209 -33.58 10.42 20.60
C ALA A 209 -33.36 8.90 20.65
N PHE A 210 -34.32 8.15 21.19
CA PHE A 210 -34.22 6.70 21.32
C PHE A 210 -35.33 5.98 20.56
N PRO A 211 -35.00 4.90 19.83
CA PRO A 211 -36.00 4.04 19.22
C PRO A 211 -36.87 3.40 20.30
N ASP A 212 -38.15 3.15 19.97
CA ASP A 212 -38.99 2.29 20.81
C ASP A 212 -38.44 0.86 20.85
N ALA A 213 -38.91 0.05 21.81
CA ALA A 213 -38.42 -1.32 21.98
C ALA A 213 -38.57 -2.19 20.72
N LYS A 214 -39.61 -1.96 19.90
CA LYS A 214 -39.84 -2.73 18.65
C LYS A 214 -38.87 -2.29 17.56
N GLU A 215 -38.62 -0.99 17.41
CA GLU A 215 -37.65 -0.42 16.49
C GLU A 215 -36.24 -0.86 16.85
N PHE A 216 -35.86 -0.80 18.13
CA PHE A 216 -34.58 -1.27 18.61
C PHE A 216 -34.42 -2.78 18.41
N GLY A 217 -35.46 -3.58 18.70
CA GLY A 217 -35.47 -5.02 18.43
C GLY A 217 -35.23 -5.35 16.96
N ARG A 218 -35.86 -4.62 16.02
CA ARG A 218 -35.60 -4.79 14.57
C ARG A 218 -34.17 -4.42 14.18
N LEU A 219 -33.60 -3.39 14.80
CA LEU A 219 -32.21 -2.99 14.57
C LEU A 219 -31.23 -4.07 15.04
N LEU A 220 -31.47 -4.67 16.22
CA LEU A 220 -30.69 -5.80 16.72
C LEU A 220 -30.79 -7.02 15.80
N ILE A 221 -32.01 -7.35 15.34
CA ILE A 221 -32.21 -8.43 14.36
C ILE A 221 -31.44 -8.13 13.07
N PHE A 222 -31.50 -6.90 12.57
CA PHE A 222 -30.76 -6.53 11.35
C PHE A 222 -29.24 -6.65 11.55
N ALA A 223 -28.70 -6.20 12.69
CA ALA A 223 -27.28 -6.37 13.02
C ALA A 223 -26.89 -7.86 13.12
N ALA A 224 -27.72 -8.70 13.74
CA ALA A 224 -27.51 -10.14 13.83
C ALA A 224 -27.55 -10.82 12.46
N VAL A 225 -28.51 -10.45 11.60
CA VAL A 225 -28.57 -10.93 10.20
C VAL A 225 -27.30 -10.53 9.45
N MET A 226 -26.84 -9.28 9.62
CA MET A 226 -25.60 -8.84 8.96
C MET A 226 -24.37 -9.57 9.47
N LEU A 227 -24.31 -9.92 10.76
CA LEU A 227 -23.25 -10.79 11.27
C LEU A 227 -23.25 -12.15 10.56
N VAL A 228 -24.42 -12.75 10.34
CA VAL A 228 -24.55 -14.00 9.57
C VAL A 228 -24.10 -13.82 8.12
N VAL A 229 -24.47 -12.71 7.48
CA VAL A 229 -24.03 -12.38 6.11
C VAL A 229 -22.50 -12.23 6.05
N TYR A 230 -21.89 -11.52 6.98
CA TYR A 230 -20.43 -11.34 7.03
C TYR A 230 -19.67 -12.62 7.38
N MET A 231 -20.32 -13.54 8.10
CA MET A 231 -19.78 -14.87 8.41
C MET A 231 -20.19 -15.92 7.37
N PHE A 232 -20.90 -15.53 6.32
CA PHE A 232 -21.32 -16.44 5.26
C PHE A 232 -20.09 -17.01 4.58
N ASP A 233 -20.06 -18.34 4.47
CA ASP A 233 -18.93 -19.07 3.88
C ASP A 233 -17.57 -18.63 4.50
N TRP A 234 -17.50 -18.48 5.83
CA TRP A 234 -16.27 -18.02 6.52
C TRP A 234 -15.07 -18.97 6.33
N LYS A 235 -15.32 -20.20 5.90
CA LYS A 235 -14.31 -21.18 5.48
C LYS A 235 -14.01 -21.11 3.97
N SER A 236 -14.54 -20.14 3.22
CA SER A 236 -14.30 -20.07 1.79
C SER A 236 -12.84 -19.74 1.51
N TRP A 237 -12.23 -20.53 0.63
CA TRP A 237 -10.94 -20.18 0.05
C TRP A 237 -11.02 -18.88 -0.76
N ARG A 238 -12.21 -18.56 -1.30
CA ARG A 238 -12.49 -17.37 -2.10
C ARG A 238 -12.39 -16.06 -1.34
N TYR A 239 -12.50 -16.08 -0.01
CA TYR A 239 -12.42 -14.88 0.84
C TYR A 239 -11.26 -14.97 1.84
N SER A 240 -10.50 -16.06 1.76
CA SER A 240 -9.30 -16.29 2.54
C SER A 240 -8.11 -15.70 1.78
N PHE A 241 -8.03 -14.37 1.73
CA PHE A 241 -6.77 -13.73 1.34
C PHE A 241 -5.78 -14.02 2.45
N ILE A 242 -4.76 -14.79 2.11
CA ILE A 242 -3.65 -15.04 3.00
C ILE A 242 -2.43 -14.66 2.18
N GLY A 243 -2.10 -13.36 2.24
CA GLY A 243 -0.82 -12.80 1.85
C GLY A 243 -0.09 -12.34 3.11
N ASP A 244 0.37 -11.10 3.13
CA ASP A 244 1.03 -10.52 4.31
C ASP A 244 0.06 -10.38 5.51
N GLU A 245 -1.26 -10.31 5.29
CA GLU A 245 -2.26 -10.18 6.37
C GLU A 245 -2.25 -11.32 7.41
N TYR A 246 -1.67 -12.47 7.11
CA TYR A 246 -1.45 -13.52 8.10
C TYR A 246 -0.55 -13.09 9.25
N ALA A 247 0.30 -12.08 9.05
CA ALA A 247 1.07 -11.50 10.13
C ALA A 247 0.15 -11.03 11.28
N PHE A 248 -1.09 -10.59 10.99
CA PHE A 248 -2.09 -10.27 12.01
C PHE A 248 -2.58 -11.51 12.77
N TYR A 249 -2.80 -12.63 12.06
CA TYR A 249 -3.20 -13.89 12.68
C TYR A 249 -2.08 -14.45 13.58
N GLU A 250 -0.85 -14.54 13.09
CA GLU A 250 0.26 -15.09 13.89
C GLU A 250 0.57 -14.23 15.10
N TYR A 251 0.55 -12.91 14.95
CA TYR A 251 0.77 -12.00 16.07
C TYR A 251 -0.31 -12.17 17.16
N ALA A 252 -1.59 -12.30 16.77
CA ALA A 252 -2.68 -12.57 17.70
C ALA A 252 -2.63 -13.99 18.31
N LYS A 253 -2.27 -15.01 17.51
CA LYS A 253 -2.09 -16.40 17.97
C LYS A 253 -0.90 -16.53 18.94
N GLY A 254 0.16 -15.76 18.70
CA GLY A 254 1.32 -15.68 19.59
C GLY A 254 0.95 -15.19 20.99
N MET A 255 -0.06 -14.31 21.12
CA MET A 255 -0.58 -13.89 22.43
C MET A 255 -1.27 -15.02 23.18
N ILE A 256 -2.03 -15.86 22.47
CA ILE A 256 -2.74 -17.01 23.06
C ILE A 256 -1.73 -18.07 23.54
N LYS A 257 -0.68 -18.29 22.75
CA LYS A 257 0.40 -19.24 23.08
C LYS A 257 1.40 -18.71 24.11
N GLY A 258 1.32 -17.43 24.47
CA GLY A 258 2.27 -16.77 25.37
C GLY A 258 3.63 -16.43 24.74
N SER A 259 3.83 -16.65 23.43
CA SER A 259 5.06 -16.27 22.71
C SER A 259 5.15 -14.77 22.41
N THR A 260 4.02 -14.06 22.47
CA THR A 260 3.94 -12.61 22.26
C THR A 260 3.20 -11.98 23.44
N LEU A 261 3.80 -10.95 24.06
CA LEU A 261 3.20 -10.30 25.22
C LEU A 261 2.15 -9.25 24.78
N PRO A 262 0.96 -9.19 25.41
CA PRO A 262 -0.12 -8.28 25.02
C PRO A 262 0.14 -6.85 25.51
N LYS A 263 1.03 -6.14 24.81
CA LYS A 263 1.32 -4.71 25.04
C LYS A 263 0.20 -3.81 24.51
N MET A 264 -1.00 -3.87 25.10
CA MET A 264 -2.23 -3.24 24.59
C MET A 264 -2.10 -1.76 24.17
N LEU A 265 -1.33 -0.97 24.92
CA LEU A 265 -1.18 0.48 24.75
C LEU A 265 0.07 0.88 23.93
N TYR A 266 0.60 -0.04 23.12
CA TYR A 266 1.81 0.16 22.30
C TYR A 266 1.54 0.06 20.79
N GLU A 267 2.49 0.61 20.02
CA GLU A 267 2.46 0.68 18.55
C GLU A 267 3.50 -0.24 17.87
N ASP A 268 4.17 -1.12 18.61
CA ASP A 268 5.16 -2.07 18.10
C ASP A 268 4.53 -3.45 17.78
N GLY A 269 3.33 -3.42 17.20
CA GLY A 269 2.56 -4.60 16.84
C GLY A 269 3.03 -5.27 15.56
N VAL A 270 2.07 -5.68 14.74
CA VAL A 270 2.34 -6.31 13.43
C VAL A 270 3.23 -5.40 12.57
N TYR A 271 4.20 -6.01 11.89
CA TYR A 271 5.28 -5.33 11.14
C TYR A 271 6.15 -4.35 11.94
N GLY A 272 6.04 -4.36 13.27
CA GLY A 272 6.82 -3.49 14.16
C GLY A 272 6.27 -2.08 14.31
N TYR A 273 5.15 -1.73 13.65
CA TYR A 273 4.58 -0.39 13.70
C TYR A 273 3.05 -0.33 13.86
N HIS A 274 2.31 -1.44 13.72
CA HIS A 274 0.86 -1.43 13.90
C HIS A 274 0.44 -1.38 15.39
N PRO A 275 -0.69 -0.74 15.72
CA PRO A 275 -1.23 -0.77 17.08
C PRO A 275 -1.61 -2.18 17.56
N VAL A 276 -1.18 -2.54 18.77
CA VAL A 276 -1.31 -3.88 19.35
C VAL A 276 -2.76 -4.21 19.77
N TRP A 277 -3.54 -3.20 20.15
CA TRP A 277 -4.92 -3.35 20.66
C TRP A 277 -5.83 -4.14 19.72
N SER A 278 -5.70 -3.95 18.41
CA SER A 278 -6.52 -4.70 17.46
C SER A 278 -6.22 -6.19 17.46
N SER A 279 -4.96 -6.59 17.61
CA SER A 279 -4.55 -7.99 17.71
C SER A 279 -4.93 -8.60 19.06
N VAL A 280 -4.93 -7.81 20.12
CA VAL A 280 -5.47 -8.22 21.43
C VAL A 280 -6.97 -8.51 21.33
N TYR A 281 -7.72 -7.63 20.65
CA TYR A 281 -9.14 -7.88 20.40
C TYR A 281 -9.35 -9.18 19.60
N GLN A 282 -8.55 -9.43 18.55
CA GLN A 282 -8.61 -10.67 17.79
C GLN A 282 -8.32 -11.89 18.68
N SER A 283 -7.25 -11.83 19.48
CA SER A 283 -6.82 -12.95 20.32
C SER A 283 -7.89 -13.40 21.32
N LEU A 284 -8.72 -12.48 21.84
CA LEU A 284 -9.86 -12.82 22.71
C LEU A 284 -10.84 -13.80 22.05
N PHE A 285 -11.21 -13.58 20.79
CA PHE A 285 -12.13 -14.48 20.06
C PHE A 285 -11.45 -15.77 19.63
N MET A 286 -10.15 -15.69 19.32
CA MET A 286 -9.36 -16.83 18.88
C MET A 286 -9.18 -17.92 19.96
N HIS A 287 -9.45 -17.63 21.24
CA HIS A 287 -9.48 -18.64 22.31
C HIS A 287 -10.60 -19.69 22.12
N ILE A 288 -11.71 -19.34 21.45
CA ILE A 288 -12.80 -20.28 21.17
C ILE A 288 -12.34 -21.26 20.08
N ASN A 289 -11.88 -20.71 18.97
CA ASN A 289 -11.27 -21.41 17.87
C ASN A 289 -10.40 -20.39 17.11
N PRO A 290 -9.11 -20.65 16.86
CA PRO A 290 -8.21 -19.63 16.33
C PRO A 290 -8.68 -19.01 15.02
N PHE A 291 -9.08 -19.79 14.03
CA PHE A 291 -9.44 -19.21 12.73
C PHE A 291 -10.87 -18.66 12.71
N PHE A 292 -11.83 -19.40 13.25
CA PHE A 292 -13.21 -18.92 13.35
C PHE A 292 -13.29 -17.65 14.20
N GLY A 293 -12.59 -17.62 15.34
CA GLY A 293 -12.50 -16.46 16.21
C GLY A 293 -11.85 -15.26 15.51
N TRP A 294 -10.82 -15.49 14.71
CA TRP A 294 -10.20 -14.43 13.91
C TRP A 294 -11.18 -13.84 12.88
N LYS A 295 -11.94 -14.66 12.14
CA LYS A 295 -13.01 -14.21 11.22
C LYS A 295 -14.15 -13.50 11.95
N LEU A 296 -14.61 -14.09 13.06
CA LEU A 296 -15.68 -13.55 13.88
C LEU A 296 -15.33 -12.16 14.42
N SER A 297 -14.08 -11.96 14.85
CA SER A 297 -13.63 -10.68 15.38
C SER A 297 -13.82 -9.53 14.37
N THR A 298 -13.47 -9.73 13.10
CA THR A 298 -13.63 -8.68 12.07
C THR A 298 -15.05 -8.55 11.55
N ALA A 299 -15.83 -9.64 11.54
CA ALA A 299 -17.24 -9.61 11.13
C ALA A 299 -18.14 -8.95 12.18
N LEU A 300 -17.83 -9.11 13.47
CA LEU A 300 -18.63 -8.58 14.57
C LEU A 300 -18.61 -7.05 14.62
N ILE A 301 -17.44 -6.44 14.42
CA ILE A 301 -17.29 -4.97 14.48
C ILE A 301 -18.26 -4.22 13.55
N PRO A 302 -18.30 -4.46 12.22
CA PRO A 302 -19.21 -3.75 11.33
C PRO A 302 -20.67 -4.08 11.64
N ALA A 303 -21.00 -5.31 12.06
CA ALA A 303 -22.36 -5.69 12.43
C ALA A 303 -22.87 -4.88 13.63
N VAL A 304 -22.08 -4.80 14.70
CA VAL A 304 -22.43 -4.01 15.89
C VAL A 304 -22.40 -2.51 15.58
N SER A 305 -21.51 -2.06 14.69
CA SER A 305 -21.39 -0.64 14.29
C SER A 305 -22.63 -0.09 13.59
N ILE A 306 -23.51 -0.95 13.06
CA ILE A 306 -24.80 -0.55 12.50
C ILE A 306 -25.67 0.16 13.56
N ILE A 307 -25.61 -0.29 14.82
CA ILE A 307 -26.44 0.23 15.92
C ILE A 307 -26.11 1.70 16.20
N PRO A 308 -24.85 2.07 16.55
CA PRO A 308 -24.53 3.47 16.82
C PRO A 308 -24.65 4.35 15.57
N LEU A 309 -24.36 3.83 14.37
CA LEU A 309 -24.59 4.56 13.12
C LEU A 309 -26.07 4.91 12.92
N TYR A 310 -26.96 3.94 13.16
CA TYR A 310 -28.40 4.14 13.07
C TYR A 310 -28.88 5.19 14.06
N LEU A 311 -28.52 5.04 15.34
CA LEU A 311 -28.92 5.95 16.41
C LEU A 311 -28.43 7.37 16.14
N TRP A 312 -27.16 7.53 15.74
CA TRP A 312 -26.60 8.82 15.39
C TRP A 312 -27.35 9.48 14.23
N THR A 313 -27.52 8.74 13.13
CA THR A 313 -28.21 9.25 11.93
C THR A 313 -29.67 9.59 12.24
N ARG A 314 -30.32 8.79 13.09
CA ARG A 314 -31.71 8.99 13.50
C ARG A 314 -31.87 10.29 14.30
N MET A 315 -30.98 10.54 15.26
CA MET A 315 -31.00 11.74 16.11
C MET A 315 -30.76 13.02 15.29
N VAL A 316 -29.85 12.97 14.31
CA VAL A 316 -29.47 14.14 13.50
C VAL A 316 -30.46 14.40 12.35
N PHE A 317 -31.04 13.34 11.79
CA PHE A 317 -31.97 13.40 10.68
C PHE A 317 -33.34 12.84 11.05
N ASN A 318 -33.61 11.58 10.73
CA ASN A 318 -34.86 10.87 11.00
C ASN A 318 -34.69 9.36 10.81
N LYS A 319 -35.73 8.60 11.18
CA LYS A 319 -35.79 7.14 11.11
C LYS A 319 -35.55 6.59 9.70
N SER A 320 -36.14 7.23 8.70
CA SER A 320 -36.02 6.78 7.29
C SER A 320 -34.59 6.92 6.77
N THR A 321 -33.94 8.04 7.07
CA THR A 321 -32.53 8.29 6.69
C THR A 321 -31.60 7.33 7.41
N ALA A 322 -31.84 7.07 8.69
CA ALA A 322 -31.07 6.11 9.47
C ALA A 322 -31.17 4.69 8.89
N ALA A 323 -32.37 4.25 8.51
CA ALA A 323 -32.57 2.92 7.91
C ALA A 323 -31.80 2.76 6.58
N VAL A 324 -31.89 3.76 5.68
CA VAL A 324 -31.16 3.73 4.41
C VAL A 324 -29.64 3.79 4.65
N ALA A 325 -29.18 4.59 5.61
CA ALA A 325 -27.75 4.68 5.95
C ALA A 325 -27.22 3.35 6.51
N SER A 326 -27.99 2.67 7.36
CA SER A 326 -27.63 1.35 7.88
C SER A 326 -27.53 0.31 6.78
N VAL A 327 -28.45 0.29 5.81
CA VAL A 327 -28.37 -0.63 4.65
C VAL A 327 -27.18 -0.29 3.75
N ALA A 328 -27.00 0.99 3.40
CA ALA A 328 -25.89 1.44 2.56
C ALA A 328 -24.52 1.16 3.20
N PHE A 329 -24.39 1.31 4.52
CA PHE A 329 -23.18 0.97 5.26
C PHE A 329 -22.97 -0.55 5.33
N ALA A 330 -24.01 -1.31 5.68
CA ALA A 330 -23.91 -2.77 5.84
C ALA A 330 -23.56 -3.49 4.52
N PHE A 331 -23.96 -2.91 3.39
CA PHE A 331 -23.66 -3.43 2.06
C PHE A 331 -22.63 -2.59 1.29
N ALA A 332 -21.88 -1.72 1.98
CA ALA A 332 -20.76 -1.04 1.37
C ALA A 332 -19.68 -2.06 0.99
N LEU A 333 -19.15 -1.96 -0.23
CA LEU A 333 -18.23 -2.96 -0.77
C LEU A 333 -16.95 -3.15 0.08
N PRO A 334 -16.32 -2.08 0.62
CA PRO A 334 -15.23 -2.24 1.58
C PRO A 334 -15.63 -2.94 2.87
N ILE A 335 -16.85 -2.74 3.37
CA ILE A 335 -17.33 -3.39 4.60
C ILE A 335 -17.50 -4.88 4.36
N LEU A 336 -18.13 -5.27 3.25
CA LEU A 336 -18.24 -6.67 2.86
C LEU A 336 -16.85 -7.30 2.71
N ALA A 337 -15.91 -6.65 1.99
CA ALA A 337 -14.57 -7.19 1.82
C ALA A 337 -13.81 -7.39 3.14
N PHE A 338 -13.64 -6.33 3.92
CA PHE A 338 -12.81 -6.40 5.13
C PHE A 338 -13.46 -7.20 6.27
N ALA A 339 -14.79 -7.35 6.29
CA ALA A 339 -15.45 -8.26 7.22
C ALA A 339 -15.04 -9.73 6.97
N HIS A 340 -14.80 -10.11 5.71
CA HIS A 340 -14.38 -11.46 5.34
C HIS A 340 -12.85 -11.66 5.34
N LEU A 341 -12.04 -10.59 5.26
CA LEU A 341 -10.58 -10.69 5.14
C LEU A 341 -9.83 -10.92 6.47
N SER A 342 -10.45 -10.64 7.62
CA SER A 342 -9.77 -10.69 8.94
C SER A 342 -8.66 -9.66 9.16
N HIS A 343 -8.62 -8.60 8.36
CA HIS A 343 -7.69 -7.47 8.54
C HIS A 343 -8.19 -6.50 9.64
N ASN A 344 -7.28 -6.02 10.48
CA ASN A 344 -7.59 -5.17 11.64
C ASN A 344 -8.10 -3.74 11.34
N ASN A 345 -8.02 -3.26 10.11
CA ASN A 345 -8.39 -1.89 9.74
C ASN A 345 -9.88 -1.60 9.99
N ILE A 346 -10.73 -2.61 9.84
CA ILE A 346 -12.18 -2.53 10.09
C ILE A 346 -12.52 -2.20 11.55
N HIS A 347 -11.61 -2.46 12.50
CA HIS A 347 -11.80 -2.14 13.91
C HIS A 347 -11.93 -0.64 14.18
N SER A 348 -11.34 0.20 13.32
CA SER A 348 -11.39 1.66 13.46
C SER A 348 -12.78 2.26 13.22
N ILE A 349 -13.70 1.50 12.63
CA ILE A 349 -15.07 1.96 12.34
C ILE A 349 -15.89 2.17 13.62
N MET A 350 -15.76 1.25 14.59
CA MET A 350 -16.56 1.33 15.82
C MET A 350 -16.26 2.61 16.61
N PRO A 351 -14.98 2.97 16.90
CA PRO A 351 -14.65 4.25 17.53
C PRO A 351 -15.21 5.46 16.79
N LEU A 352 -15.27 5.42 15.45
CA LEU A 352 -15.84 6.50 14.65
C LEU A 352 -17.35 6.65 14.91
N VAL A 353 -18.15 5.61 14.70
CA VAL A 353 -19.61 5.73 14.80
C VAL A 353 -20.08 5.86 16.26
N ALA A 354 -19.46 5.14 17.18
CA ALA A 354 -19.80 5.20 18.59
C ALA A 354 -19.28 6.49 19.23
N GLY A 355 -18.07 6.92 18.91
CA GLY A 355 -17.49 8.17 19.43
C GLY A 355 -18.32 9.40 19.06
N ILE A 356 -18.76 9.50 17.80
CA ILE A 356 -19.62 10.61 17.37
C ILE A 356 -21.04 10.50 17.94
N LEU A 357 -21.61 9.29 18.07
CA LEU A 357 -22.88 9.11 18.79
C LEU A 357 -22.79 9.58 20.25
N PHE A 358 -21.76 9.18 20.97
CA PHE A 358 -21.61 9.57 22.37
C PHE A 358 -21.33 11.05 22.51
N LEU A 359 -20.61 11.67 21.57
CA LEU A 359 -20.46 13.12 21.49
C LEU A 359 -21.81 13.81 21.26
N GLU A 360 -22.66 13.27 20.39
CA GLU A 360 -24.02 13.76 20.18
C GLU A 360 -24.87 13.68 21.46
N LEU A 361 -24.80 12.55 22.17
CA LEU A 361 -25.47 12.38 23.45
C LEU A 361 -24.92 13.34 24.52
N ALA A 362 -23.61 13.55 24.56
CA ALA A 362 -22.95 14.49 25.46
C ALA A 362 -23.44 15.92 25.24
N ILE A 363 -23.53 16.34 23.97
CA ILE A 363 -23.99 17.69 23.61
C ILE A 363 -25.48 17.86 23.91
N ARG A 364 -26.34 16.90 23.53
CA ARG A 364 -27.80 17.01 23.73
C ARG A 364 -28.22 16.92 25.17
N ARG A 365 -27.61 16.00 25.93
CA ARG A 365 -27.92 15.79 27.36
C ARG A 365 -27.12 16.70 28.27
N ASN A 366 -26.15 17.43 27.72
CA ASN A 366 -25.25 18.28 28.49
C ASN A 366 -24.62 17.51 29.67
N SER A 367 -24.05 16.34 29.37
CA SER A 367 -23.73 15.29 30.35
C SER A 367 -22.22 15.06 30.48
N HIS A 368 -21.72 14.94 31.70
CA HIS A 368 -20.32 14.61 31.97
C HIS A 368 -20.02 13.15 31.65
N PHE A 369 -20.93 12.24 31.98
CA PHE A 369 -20.82 10.82 31.69
C PHE A 369 -20.69 10.56 30.18
N TRP A 370 -21.59 11.12 29.37
CA TRP A 370 -21.49 10.94 27.92
C TRP A 370 -20.26 11.63 27.33
N THR A 371 -19.79 12.73 27.93
CA THR A 371 -18.51 13.34 27.55
C THR A 371 -17.34 12.41 27.83
N PHE A 372 -17.33 11.79 29.02
CA PHE A 372 -16.35 10.80 29.42
C PHE A 372 -16.36 9.61 28.46
N VAL A 373 -17.54 9.02 28.19
CA VAL A 373 -17.66 7.86 27.29
C VAL A 373 -17.21 8.23 25.88
N ALA A 374 -17.59 9.40 25.36
CA ALA A 374 -17.13 9.87 24.06
C ALA A 374 -15.61 9.99 24.01
N ALA A 375 -15.00 10.66 24.98
CA ALA A 375 -13.55 10.85 25.04
C ALA A 375 -12.79 9.53 25.22
N ALA A 376 -13.28 8.61 26.05
CA ALA A 376 -12.70 7.29 26.25
C ALA A 376 -12.76 6.44 24.97
N VAL A 377 -13.91 6.41 24.28
CA VAL A 377 -14.07 5.65 23.03
C VAL A 377 -13.22 6.23 21.90
N ILE A 378 -13.21 7.56 21.75
CA ILE A 378 -12.39 8.25 20.74
C ILE A 378 -10.90 8.04 21.03
N GLY A 379 -10.49 8.13 22.30
CA GLY A 379 -9.13 7.91 22.76
C GLY A 379 -8.63 6.48 22.55
N MET A 380 -9.42 5.49 22.97
CA MET A 380 -9.15 4.08 22.68
C MET A 380 -9.11 3.77 21.18
N GLY A 381 -9.90 4.51 20.39
CA GLY A 381 -9.88 4.46 18.93
C GLY A 381 -8.52 4.78 18.32
N CYS A 382 -7.67 5.58 18.98
CA CYS A 382 -6.32 5.87 18.50
C CYS A 382 -5.37 4.66 18.57
N TYR A 383 -5.70 3.64 19.38
CA TYR A 383 -5.01 2.34 19.42
C TYR A 383 -5.61 1.31 18.44
N SER A 384 -6.68 1.66 17.72
CA SER A 384 -7.10 0.86 16.56
C SER A 384 -6.20 1.15 15.35
N PHE A 385 -6.60 0.77 14.15
CA PHE A 385 -5.86 1.16 12.94
C PHE A 385 -5.73 2.68 12.81
N TYR A 386 -4.66 3.17 12.18
CA TYR A 386 -4.27 4.58 12.12
C TYR A 386 -5.40 5.57 11.75
N SER A 387 -6.36 5.14 10.92
CA SER A 387 -7.54 5.94 10.57
C SER A 387 -8.38 6.34 11.78
N GLY A 388 -8.39 5.53 12.85
CA GLY A 388 -9.05 5.85 14.12
C GLY A 388 -8.54 7.15 14.77
N ARG A 389 -7.32 7.59 14.45
CA ARG A 389 -6.76 8.87 14.92
C ARG A 389 -7.44 10.10 14.29
N LEU A 390 -8.30 9.91 13.30
CA LEU A 390 -9.08 10.98 12.66
C LEU A 390 -10.43 11.22 13.32
N VAL A 391 -10.89 10.33 14.22
CA VAL A 391 -12.15 10.51 14.94
C VAL A 391 -12.16 11.81 15.78
N PRO A 392 -11.09 12.19 16.52
CA PRO A 392 -11.06 13.47 17.25
C PRO A 392 -11.22 14.68 16.32
N VAL A 393 -10.57 14.66 15.15
CA VAL A 393 -10.67 15.73 14.14
C VAL A 393 -12.12 15.87 13.66
N LEU A 394 -12.77 14.75 13.33
CA LEU A 394 -14.17 14.75 12.93
C LEU A 394 -15.10 15.20 14.07
N GLY A 395 -14.82 14.80 15.32
CA GLY A 395 -15.57 15.20 16.50
C GLY A 395 -15.50 16.72 16.76
N VAL A 396 -14.33 17.33 16.57
CA VAL A 396 -14.18 18.80 16.66
C VAL A 396 -15.00 19.50 15.57
N ILE A 397 -14.95 19.01 14.32
CA ILE A 397 -15.75 19.56 13.22
C ILE A 397 -17.25 19.42 13.53
N TYR A 398 -17.66 18.27 14.06
CA TYR A 398 -19.03 17.99 14.46
C TYR A 398 -19.52 18.97 15.52
N TRP A 399 -18.79 19.09 16.64
CA TRP A 399 -19.09 20.04 17.71
C TRP A 399 -19.11 21.49 17.22
N PHE A 400 -18.15 21.88 16.36
CA PHE A 400 -18.04 23.23 15.85
C PHE A 400 -19.28 23.66 15.06
N PHE A 401 -19.84 22.78 14.23
CA PHE A 401 -21.06 23.08 13.47
C PHE A 401 -22.34 22.84 14.26
N HIS A 402 -22.32 22.02 15.31
CA HIS A 402 -23.51 21.66 16.07
C HIS A 402 -24.23 22.90 16.66
N PRO A 403 -25.58 23.00 16.53
CA PRO A 403 -26.34 24.17 16.98
C PRO A 403 -26.36 24.32 18.50
N LEU A 404 -26.38 23.20 19.23
CA LEU A 404 -26.40 23.18 20.69
C LEU A 404 -25.00 23.36 21.32
N ARG A 405 -23.95 23.62 20.53
CA ARG A 405 -22.57 23.73 21.06
C ARG A 405 -22.39 24.78 22.16
N ARG A 406 -23.25 25.81 22.18
CA ARG A 406 -23.21 26.87 23.20
C ARG A 406 -23.75 26.40 24.56
N GLN A 407 -24.64 25.41 24.57
CA GLN A 407 -25.18 24.83 25.80
C GLN A 407 -24.18 23.87 26.45
N TYR A 408 -23.32 23.26 25.62
CA TYR A 408 -22.25 22.38 26.03
C TYR A 408 -21.04 23.19 26.51
N SER A 409 -20.97 23.41 27.84
CA SER A 409 -20.00 24.31 28.47
C SER A 409 -18.57 23.78 28.46
N TRP A 410 -17.60 24.71 28.50
CA TRP A 410 -16.18 24.37 28.63
C TRP A 410 -15.86 23.53 29.87
N ASN A 411 -16.62 23.68 30.96
CA ASN A 411 -16.47 22.86 32.17
C ASN A 411 -16.73 21.37 31.93
N ARG A 412 -17.45 21.00 30.87
CA ARG A 412 -17.66 19.61 30.46
C ARG A 412 -16.63 19.18 29.41
N ILE A 413 -16.35 20.06 28.46
CA ILE A 413 -15.40 19.80 27.36
C ILE A 413 -13.99 19.56 27.90
N ILE A 414 -13.52 20.40 28.84
CA ILE A 414 -12.15 20.33 29.36
C ILE A 414 -11.85 18.97 30.01
N PRO A 415 -12.68 18.44 30.94
CA PRO A 415 -12.51 17.08 31.46
C PRO A 415 -12.48 16.02 30.35
N GLY A 416 -13.33 16.14 29.33
CA GLY A 416 -13.30 15.25 28.17
C GLY A 416 -11.99 15.32 27.39
N ILE A 417 -11.44 16.52 27.15
CA ILE A 417 -10.14 16.71 26.50
C ILE A 417 -9.02 16.10 27.35
N LEU A 418 -9.01 16.35 28.66
CA LEU A 418 -8.01 15.79 29.57
C LEU A 418 -8.06 14.27 29.60
N LEU A 419 -9.27 13.69 29.62
CA LEU A 419 -9.45 12.25 29.52
C LEU A 419 -8.91 11.71 28.19
N PHE A 420 -9.26 12.35 27.08
CA PHE A 420 -8.74 11.98 25.76
C PHE A 420 -7.20 12.02 25.74
N LEU A 421 -6.59 13.10 26.23
CA LEU A 421 -5.13 13.22 26.33
C LEU A 421 -4.53 12.12 27.22
N GLY A 422 -5.17 11.84 28.37
CA GLY A 422 -4.77 10.75 29.26
C GLY A 422 -4.88 9.38 28.60
N THR A 423 -5.88 9.15 27.74
CA THR A 423 -6.00 7.89 27.00
C THR A 423 -4.91 7.72 25.94
N ILE A 424 -4.51 8.78 25.25
CA ILE A 424 -3.50 8.69 24.17
C ILE A 424 -2.07 8.92 24.66
N ILE A 425 -1.84 9.11 25.97
CA ILE A 425 -0.53 9.49 26.48
C ILE A 425 0.56 8.48 26.09
N PHE A 426 0.24 7.18 26.09
CA PHE A 426 1.18 6.12 25.73
C PHE A 426 1.58 6.12 24.26
N ILE A 427 0.70 6.63 23.38
CA ILE A 427 1.03 6.89 21.98
C ILE A 427 2.02 8.05 21.89
N VAL A 428 1.71 9.17 22.57
CA VAL A 428 2.46 10.43 22.45
C VAL A 428 3.85 10.35 23.07
N ILE A 429 4.04 9.55 24.12
CA ILE A 429 5.34 9.36 24.79
C ILE A 429 6.20 8.28 24.12
N ASN A 430 5.67 7.52 23.17
CA ASN A 430 6.44 6.49 22.48
C ASN A 430 7.46 7.16 21.55
N PRO A 431 8.78 6.97 21.74
CA PRO A 431 9.80 7.64 20.94
C PRO A 431 9.70 7.28 19.44
N LYS A 432 9.20 6.09 19.10
CA LYS A 432 9.01 5.65 17.71
C LYS A 432 7.72 6.17 17.06
N PHE A 433 6.86 6.86 17.81
CA PHE A 433 5.54 7.29 17.32
C PHE A 433 5.64 8.16 16.07
N VAL A 434 6.54 9.15 16.09
CA VAL A 434 6.75 10.06 14.96
C VAL A 434 7.35 9.32 13.77
N ASP A 435 8.29 8.41 14.00
CA ASP A 435 8.89 7.58 12.95
C ASP A 435 7.84 6.69 12.27
N HIS A 436 6.98 6.04 13.05
CA HIS A 436 5.89 5.21 12.50
C HIS A 436 4.88 6.03 11.71
N LEU A 437 4.52 7.24 12.19
CA LEU A 437 3.58 8.13 11.51
C LEU A 437 4.16 8.66 10.20
N THR A 438 5.44 9.06 10.20
CA THR A 438 6.12 9.58 9.01
C THR A 438 6.32 8.50 7.96
N MET A 439 6.75 7.29 8.36
CA MET A 439 6.92 6.15 7.45
C MET A 439 5.62 5.86 6.70
N GLN A 440 4.48 5.87 7.39
CA GLN A 440 3.16 5.59 6.82
C GLN A 440 2.54 6.77 6.05
N SER A 441 3.30 7.85 5.82
CA SER A 441 2.84 9.06 5.16
C SER A 441 3.63 9.38 3.89
N PHE A 442 3.14 10.32 3.09
CA PHE A 442 3.83 10.84 1.91
C PHE A 442 5.18 11.53 2.21
N VAL A 443 5.54 11.71 3.49
CA VAL A 443 6.73 12.45 3.95
C VAL A 443 8.00 11.61 3.89
N THR A 444 7.96 10.36 4.34
CA THR A 444 9.09 9.42 4.25
C THR A 444 8.70 8.09 3.60
N GLY A 445 7.48 7.99 3.08
CA GLY A 445 6.98 6.85 2.33
C GLY A 445 7.87 6.49 1.13
N SER A 446 8.25 5.22 1.04
CA SER A 446 9.21 4.70 0.07
C SER A 446 8.67 4.58 -1.37
N GLU A 447 7.35 4.66 -1.58
CA GLU A 447 6.76 4.49 -2.91
C GLU A 447 6.75 5.78 -3.75
N ILE A 448 6.83 6.96 -3.11
CA ILE A 448 6.98 8.25 -3.82
C ILE A 448 8.48 8.51 -4.00
N SER A 449 9.03 8.00 -5.09
CA SER A 449 10.48 7.96 -5.35
C SER A 449 11.14 9.35 -5.47
N ASN A 450 10.41 10.39 -5.86
CA ASN A 450 10.90 11.77 -5.89
C ASN A 450 10.12 12.67 -4.90
N PRO A 451 10.79 13.24 -3.89
CA PRO A 451 10.18 14.19 -2.97
C PRO A 451 9.56 15.44 -3.64
N ALA A 452 10.02 15.84 -4.83
CA ALA A 452 9.52 17.01 -5.55
C ALA A 452 8.08 16.85 -6.07
N ASP A 453 7.64 15.62 -6.34
CA ASP A 453 6.28 15.35 -6.87
C ASP A 453 5.24 15.18 -5.76
N ARG A 454 5.67 15.14 -4.49
CA ARG A 454 4.79 15.01 -3.33
C ARG A 454 3.61 15.98 -3.33
N PRO A 455 3.73 17.27 -3.70
CA PRO A 455 2.59 18.18 -3.79
C PRO A 455 1.56 17.75 -4.84
N LEU A 456 2.01 17.26 -6.00
CA LEU A 456 1.13 16.78 -7.06
C LEU A 456 0.42 15.48 -6.66
N PHE A 457 1.16 14.51 -6.12
CA PHE A 457 0.58 13.27 -5.59
C PHE A 457 -0.42 13.53 -4.48
N LEU A 458 -0.15 14.49 -3.59
CA LEU A 458 -1.06 14.91 -2.54
C LEU A 458 -2.40 15.42 -3.11
N ILE A 459 -2.36 16.23 -4.18
CA ILE A 459 -3.56 16.71 -4.89
C ILE A 459 -4.27 15.57 -5.62
N MET A 460 -3.54 14.72 -6.36
CA MET A 460 -4.14 13.61 -7.11
C MET A 460 -4.79 12.59 -6.17
N ASN A 461 -4.09 12.18 -5.10
CA ASN A 461 -4.61 11.28 -4.08
C ASN A 461 -5.84 11.83 -3.38
N TYR A 462 -5.90 13.15 -3.15
CA TYR A 462 -7.10 13.82 -2.67
C TYR A 462 -8.28 13.58 -3.62
N PHE A 463 -8.12 13.82 -4.92
CA PHE A 463 -9.18 13.60 -5.91
C PHE A 463 -9.56 12.12 -6.04
N HIS A 464 -8.59 11.21 -6.07
CA HIS A 464 -8.84 9.77 -6.10
C HIS A 464 -9.63 9.29 -4.88
N ALA A 465 -9.28 9.77 -3.69
CA ALA A 465 -10.02 9.44 -2.47
C ALA A 465 -11.41 10.11 -2.44
N PHE A 466 -11.54 11.34 -2.95
CA PHE A 466 -12.81 12.05 -3.03
C PHE A 466 -13.81 11.34 -3.97
N PHE A 467 -13.34 10.82 -5.11
CA PHE A 467 -14.20 10.17 -6.10
C PHE A 467 -14.19 8.64 -6.04
N ALA A 468 -13.57 8.05 -5.02
CA ALA A 468 -13.44 6.59 -4.85
C ALA A 468 -14.80 5.84 -4.87
N PHE A 469 -15.90 6.52 -4.55
CA PHE A 469 -17.25 5.95 -4.57
C PHE A 469 -17.84 5.77 -5.98
N ILE A 470 -17.30 6.44 -7.00
CA ILE A 470 -17.74 6.34 -8.41
C ILE A 470 -16.69 5.64 -9.26
N TYR A 471 -15.41 5.97 -9.06
CA TYR A 471 -14.32 5.54 -9.93
C TYR A 471 -13.10 5.06 -9.16
N ARG A 472 -12.55 3.93 -9.60
CA ARG A 472 -11.25 3.43 -9.16
C ARG A 472 -10.68 2.50 -10.21
N GLU A 473 -9.44 2.74 -10.63
CA GLU A 473 -8.73 1.94 -11.64
C GLU A 473 -8.14 0.66 -11.02
N LEU A 474 -7.59 0.74 -9.81
CA LEU A 474 -7.02 -0.42 -9.12
C LEU A 474 -8.06 -1.16 -8.27
N MET A 475 -8.15 -2.48 -8.44
CA MET A 475 -8.76 -3.37 -7.45
C MET A 475 -7.69 -3.76 -6.41
N SER A 476 -8.03 -3.70 -5.12
CA SER A 476 -7.14 -4.19 -4.06
C SER A 476 -7.95 -4.70 -2.88
N HIS A 477 -7.44 -5.71 -2.15
CA HIS A 477 -8.07 -6.25 -0.93
C HIS A 477 -9.58 -6.55 -1.11
N TYR A 478 -9.95 -7.28 -2.17
CA TYR A 478 -11.30 -7.82 -2.39
C TYR A 478 -12.43 -6.78 -2.57
N VAL A 479 -12.09 -5.51 -2.85
CA VAL A 479 -13.09 -4.49 -3.20
C VAL A 479 -13.18 -4.37 -4.72
N PRO A 480 -14.35 -4.65 -5.34
CA PRO A 480 -14.52 -4.65 -6.79
C PRO A 480 -14.59 -3.22 -7.36
N GLY A 481 -13.41 -2.62 -7.57
CA GLY A 481 -13.24 -1.29 -8.12
C GLY A 481 -13.67 -0.20 -7.14
N ARG A 482 -14.76 0.50 -7.45
CA ARG A 482 -15.30 1.60 -6.64
C ARG A 482 -15.83 1.15 -5.28
N THR A 483 -15.81 2.06 -4.29
CA THR A 483 -16.18 1.76 -2.91
C THR A 483 -17.70 1.70 -2.65
N ALA A 484 -18.53 2.17 -3.58
CA ALA A 484 -19.99 2.13 -3.47
C ALA A 484 -20.64 1.43 -4.68
N ASP A 485 -21.83 0.84 -4.51
CA ASP A 485 -22.64 0.37 -5.64
C ASP A 485 -23.25 1.55 -6.44
N LEU A 486 -23.87 1.30 -7.60
CA LEU A 486 -24.40 2.39 -8.44
C LEU A 486 -25.46 3.23 -7.71
N VAL A 487 -26.32 2.56 -6.94
CA VAL A 487 -27.46 3.18 -6.27
C VAL A 487 -26.97 4.02 -5.10
N SER A 488 -26.07 3.48 -4.28
CA SER A 488 -25.41 4.26 -3.22
C SER A 488 -24.59 5.42 -3.78
N ALA A 489 -23.84 5.22 -4.87
CA ALA A 489 -23.04 6.27 -5.51
C ALA A 489 -23.91 7.44 -6.02
N PHE A 490 -25.04 7.14 -6.65
CA PHE A 490 -26.02 8.14 -7.04
C PHE A 490 -26.60 8.88 -5.82
N GLY A 491 -26.92 8.14 -4.75
CA GLY A 491 -27.32 8.72 -3.47
C GLY A 491 -26.28 9.67 -2.90
N ILE A 492 -24.99 9.28 -2.90
CA ILE A 492 -23.88 10.09 -2.39
C ILE A 492 -23.77 11.40 -3.19
N PHE A 493 -23.83 11.32 -4.52
CA PHE A 493 -23.78 12.50 -5.38
C PHE A 493 -24.94 13.46 -5.12
N ALA A 494 -26.16 12.94 -4.96
CA ALA A 494 -27.33 13.73 -4.58
C ALA A 494 -27.18 14.34 -3.18
N GLY A 495 -26.62 13.59 -2.23
CA GLY A 495 -26.33 14.04 -0.87
C GLY A 495 -25.30 15.17 -0.82
N LEU A 496 -24.21 15.06 -1.58
CA LEU A 496 -23.19 16.09 -1.74
C LEU A 496 -23.78 17.34 -2.40
N THR A 497 -24.57 17.17 -3.45
CA THR A 497 -25.27 18.27 -4.12
C THR A 497 -26.17 19.03 -3.14
N TRP A 498 -26.96 18.30 -2.34
CA TRP A 498 -27.74 18.91 -1.26
C TRP A 498 -26.86 19.62 -0.23
N ALA A 499 -25.75 19.01 0.19
CA ALA A 499 -24.85 19.60 1.18
C ALA A 499 -24.24 20.93 0.69
N VAL A 500 -23.90 21.03 -0.59
CA VAL A 500 -23.45 22.29 -1.22
C VAL A 500 -24.56 23.34 -1.21
N VAL A 501 -25.76 22.99 -1.70
CA VAL A 501 -26.89 23.92 -1.79
C VAL A 501 -27.36 24.40 -0.40
N ALA A 502 -27.33 23.51 0.58
CA ALA A 502 -27.78 23.79 1.95
C ALA A 502 -26.66 24.29 2.86
N PHE A 503 -25.43 24.49 2.36
CA PHE A 503 -24.25 24.79 3.17
C PHE A 503 -24.47 25.95 4.15
N PHE A 504 -25.04 27.07 3.69
CA PHE A 504 -25.28 28.23 4.55
C PHE A 504 -26.57 28.15 5.38
N ARG A 505 -27.44 27.17 5.12
CA ARG A 505 -28.79 27.06 5.71
C ARG A 505 -28.90 25.96 6.75
N ASP A 506 -28.10 24.90 6.63
CA ASP A 506 -28.16 23.72 7.48
C ASP A 506 -26.78 23.39 8.05
N TRP A 507 -26.68 23.21 9.36
CA TRP A 507 -25.43 22.84 10.01
C TRP A 507 -24.97 21.43 9.64
N ARG A 508 -25.91 20.52 9.35
CA ARG A 508 -25.62 19.13 8.97
C ARG A 508 -24.95 19.06 7.61
N ALA A 509 -25.38 19.94 6.70
CA ALA A 509 -24.75 20.09 5.38
C ALA A 509 -23.29 20.53 5.52
N ARG A 510 -23.00 21.51 6.40
CA ARG A 510 -21.63 21.96 6.68
C ARG A 510 -20.78 20.85 7.28
N PHE A 511 -21.30 20.15 8.30
CA PHE A 511 -20.61 19.04 8.91
C PHE A 511 -20.30 17.93 7.88
N LEU A 512 -21.29 17.49 7.11
CA LEU A 512 -21.09 16.41 6.14
C LEU A 512 -20.10 16.81 5.03
N LEU A 513 -20.19 18.03 4.50
CA LEU A 513 -19.31 18.48 3.42
C LEU A 513 -17.86 18.70 3.91
N VAL A 514 -17.69 19.46 5.00
CA VAL A 514 -16.36 19.77 5.55
C VAL A 514 -15.73 18.53 6.18
N GLY A 515 -16.51 17.75 6.94
CA GLY A 515 -16.07 16.50 7.53
C GLY A 515 -15.62 15.49 6.49
N TYR A 516 -16.39 15.32 5.40
CA TYR A 516 -15.99 14.46 4.29
C TYR A 516 -14.71 14.95 3.60
N ALA A 517 -14.62 16.24 3.26
CA ALA A 517 -13.44 16.82 2.62
C ALA A 517 -12.16 16.66 3.48
N VAL A 518 -12.26 16.86 4.80
CA VAL A 518 -11.14 16.70 5.73
C VAL A 518 -10.73 15.23 5.86
N LEU A 519 -11.70 14.31 6.02
CA LEU A 519 -11.39 12.88 6.08
C LEU A 519 -10.70 12.40 4.81
N VAL A 520 -11.19 12.81 3.64
CA VAL A 520 -10.58 12.50 2.34
C VAL A 520 -9.15 13.04 2.25
N PHE A 521 -8.88 14.24 2.78
CA PHE A 521 -7.52 14.80 2.82
C PHE A 521 -6.57 13.94 3.65
N PHE A 522 -6.94 13.59 4.89
CA PHE A 522 -6.07 12.78 5.73
C PHE A 522 -5.94 11.32 5.28
N ILE A 523 -7.01 10.73 4.73
CA ILE A 523 -7.03 9.32 4.29
C ILE A 523 -6.43 9.14 2.90
N GLY A 524 -6.58 10.13 2.04
CA GLY A 524 -6.11 10.10 0.66
C GLY A 524 -4.77 10.81 0.50
N ALA A 525 -4.74 12.10 0.81
CA ALA A 525 -3.65 12.99 0.42
C ALA A 525 -2.33 12.75 1.19
N ILE A 526 -2.42 12.18 2.40
CA ILE A 526 -1.25 12.00 3.30
C ILE A 526 -0.66 10.58 3.21
N VAL A 527 -1.18 9.67 2.39
CA VAL A 527 -0.69 8.28 2.33
C VAL A 527 0.67 8.15 1.64
N GLN A 528 1.44 7.14 2.05
CA GLN A 528 2.74 6.79 1.45
C GLN A 528 2.68 6.27 0.00
N TYR A 529 1.49 5.99 -0.53
CA TYR A 529 1.25 5.28 -1.79
C TYR A 529 0.91 6.25 -2.94
N SER A 530 1.22 5.84 -4.18
CA SER A 530 0.83 6.60 -5.39
C SER A 530 -0.69 6.69 -5.61
N TYR A 531 -1.47 5.82 -4.96
CA TYR A 531 -2.94 5.85 -4.94
C TYR A 531 -3.47 5.43 -3.56
N PRO A 532 -4.60 5.99 -3.07
CA PRO A 532 -5.13 5.64 -1.77
C PRO A 532 -5.64 4.18 -1.73
N PRO A 533 -5.07 3.31 -0.86
CA PRO A 533 -5.47 1.92 -0.80
C PRO A 533 -6.82 1.73 -0.10
N ASN A 534 -7.55 0.65 -0.43
CA ASN A 534 -8.84 0.34 0.18
C ASN A 534 -8.76 0.12 1.69
N THR A 535 -7.59 -0.30 2.18
CA THR A 535 -7.30 -0.44 3.61
C THR A 535 -7.50 0.86 4.38
N ARG A 536 -7.32 2.01 3.72
CA ARG A 536 -7.51 3.37 4.27
C ARG A 536 -8.91 3.91 3.96
N LEU A 537 -9.38 3.70 2.73
CA LEU A 537 -10.67 4.23 2.25
C LEU A 537 -11.88 3.63 2.97
N ILE A 538 -11.75 2.43 3.56
CA ILE A 538 -12.82 1.80 4.36
C ILE A 538 -13.37 2.75 5.44
N PHE A 539 -12.54 3.61 6.01
CA PHE A 539 -12.94 4.54 7.07
C PHE A 539 -13.94 5.61 6.61
N LEU A 540 -14.04 5.86 5.29
CA LEU A 540 -15.04 6.77 4.72
C LEU A 540 -16.45 6.15 4.69
N SER A 541 -16.60 4.83 4.86
CA SER A 541 -17.86 4.11 4.64
C SER A 541 -19.04 4.66 5.46
N PRO A 542 -18.92 4.99 6.77
CA PRO A 542 -20.03 5.57 7.53
C PRO A 542 -20.48 6.94 6.99
N MET A 543 -19.55 7.81 6.62
CA MET A 543 -19.87 9.13 6.05
C MET A 543 -20.52 9.03 4.68
N LEU A 544 -19.99 8.16 3.82
CA LEU A 544 -20.57 7.90 2.50
C LEU A 544 -21.98 7.30 2.62
N ALA A 545 -22.22 6.40 3.57
CA ALA A 545 -23.55 5.84 3.81
C ALA A 545 -24.57 6.89 4.27
N ILE A 546 -24.17 7.82 5.15
CA ILE A 546 -25.04 8.93 5.56
C ILE A 546 -25.32 9.87 4.39
N LEU A 547 -24.30 10.24 3.60
CA LEU A 547 -24.48 11.05 2.38
C LEU A 547 -25.42 10.36 1.38
N ALA A 548 -25.25 9.05 1.16
CA ALA A 548 -26.13 8.24 0.32
C ALA A 548 -27.60 8.35 0.78
N ALA A 549 -27.84 8.10 2.06
CA ALA A 549 -29.17 8.10 2.66
C ALA A 549 -29.83 9.49 2.60
N VAL A 550 -29.06 10.54 2.89
CA VAL A 550 -29.50 11.93 2.83
C VAL A 550 -29.96 12.30 1.42
N GLY A 551 -29.21 11.90 0.39
CA GLY A 551 -29.58 12.12 -1.01
C GLY A 551 -30.82 11.33 -1.43
N ILE A 552 -30.82 10.02 -1.15
CA ILE A 552 -31.93 9.11 -1.51
C ILE A 552 -33.25 9.55 -0.88
N THR A 553 -33.26 9.82 0.43
CA THR A 553 -34.50 10.21 1.14
C THR A 553 -35.05 11.54 0.64
N ARG A 554 -34.20 12.51 0.29
CA ARG A 554 -34.64 13.80 -0.26
C ARG A 554 -35.21 13.66 -1.66
N LEU A 555 -34.56 12.86 -2.52
CA LEU A 555 -35.09 12.58 -3.86
C LEU A 555 -36.44 11.85 -3.78
N ALA A 556 -36.54 10.83 -2.93
CA ALA A 556 -37.80 10.12 -2.70
C ALA A 556 -38.90 11.09 -2.22
N ALA A 557 -38.58 11.99 -1.29
CA ALA A 557 -39.53 13.00 -0.80
C ALA A 557 -39.96 13.99 -1.89
N ALA A 558 -39.04 14.39 -2.77
CA ALA A 558 -39.32 15.32 -3.87
C ALA A 558 -40.33 14.75 -4.89
N VAL A 559 -40.26 13.44 -5.14
CA VAL A 559 -41.15 12.72 -6.08
C VAL A 559 -42.48 12.31 -5.42
N SER A 560 -42.49 12.13 -4.10
CA SER A 560 -43.63 11.58 -3.36
C SER A 560 -44.66 12.63 -2.93
N LYS A 561 -45.35 13.27 -3.88
CA LYS A 561 -46.38 14.29 -3.62
C LYS A 561 -47.81 13.74 -3.68
N GLY A 562 -48.76 14.43 -3.05
CA GLY A 562 -50.20 14.12 -3.13
C GLY A 562 -50.72 13.11 -2.09
N LYS A 563 -51.98 12.68 -2.24
CA LYS A 563 -52.70 11.83 -1.26
C LYS A 563 -52.00 10.48 -0.99
N ASN A 564 -51.37 9.90 -2.02
CA ASN A 564 -50.65 8.62 -1.92
C ASN A 564 -49.15 8.79 -1.62
N GLY A 565 -48.67 10.02 -1.42
CA GLY A 565 -47.24 10.31 -1.32
C GLY A 565 -46.53 9.51 -0.22
N ALA A 566 -47.15 9.29 0.95
CA ALA A 566 -46.54 8.50 2.01
C ALA A 566 -46.32 7.02 1.65
N LYS A 567 -47.26 6.43 0.89
CA LYS A 567 -47.14 5.05 0.38
C LYS A 567 -46.06 4.98 -0.70
N ILE A 568 -46.03 5.96 -1.61
CA ILE A 568 -45.01 6.08 -2.67
C ILE A 568 -43.62 6.24 -2.06
N TYR A 569 -43.46 7.13 -1.08
CA TYR A 569 -42.19 7.38 -0.40
C TYR A 569 -41.63 6.09 0.23
N LYS A 570 -42.43 5.37 1.01
CA LYS A 570 -42.03 4.08 1.59
C LYS A 570 -41.70 3.06 0.51
N GLY A 571 -42.52 2.97 -0.55
CA GLY A 571 -42.27 2.08 -1.69
C GLY A 571 -40.93 2.36 -2.39
N ILE A 572 -40.60 3.63 -2.63
CA ILE A 572 -39.31 4.04 -3.20
C ILE A 572 -38.16 3.63 -2.28
N LEU A 573 -38.24 3.93 -0.99
CA LEU A 573 -37.15 3.59 -0.05
C LEU A 573 -36.92 2.08 0.04
N ILE A 574 -37.99 1.27 0.13
CA ILE A 574 -37.89 -0.19 0.15
C ILE A 574 -37.23 -0.70 -1.14
N THR A 575 -37.66 -0.18 -2.29
CA THR A 575 -37.12 -0.57 -3.61
C THR A 575 -35.63 -0.19 -3.73
N VAL A 576 -35.26 1.00 -3.28
CA VAL A 576 -33.86 1.48 -3.31
C VAL A 576 -32.98 0.64 -2.37
N MET A 577 -33.44 0.36 -1.15
CA MET A 577 -32.70 -0.50 -0.21
C MET A 577 -32.53 -1.92 -0.77
N ALA A 578 -33.58 -2.50 -1.36
CA ALA A 578 -33.48 -3.79 -2.04
C ALA A 578 -32.50 -3.75 -3.22
N GLY A 579 -32.47 -2.65 -3.98
CA GLY A 579 -31.52 -2.43 -5.07
C GLY A 579 -30.06 -2.34 -4.60
N ILE A 580 -29.79 -1.66 -3.49
CA ILE A 580 -28.46 -1.62 -2.86
C ILE A 580 -28.04 -3.03 -2.45
N ILE A 581 -28.90 -3.75 -1.72
CA ILE A 581 -28.62 -5.12 -1.26
C ILE A 581 -28.32 -6.03 -2.45
N ALA A 582 -29.20 -6.07 -3.46
CA ALA A 582 -29.04 -6.93 -4.62
C ALA A 582 -27.78 -6.59 -5.44
N SER A 583 -27.54 -5.29 -5.69
CA SER A 583 -26.37 -4.85 -6.45
C SER A 583 -25.06 -5.14 -5.72
N SER A 584 -24.97 -4.84 -4.43
CA SER A 584 -23.76 -5.08 -3.63
C SER A 584 -23.51 -6.57 -3.40
N ALA A 585 -24.55 -7.34 -3.07
CA ALA A 585 -24.43 -8.79 -2.88
C ALA A 585 -24.03 -9.49 -4.18
N TYR A 586 -24.64 -9.14 -5.33
CA TYR A 586 -24.22 -9.66 -6.63
C TYR A 586 -22.76 -9.30 -6.93
N LYS A 587 -22.38 -8.04 -6.72
CA LYS A 587 -21.01 -7.60 -6.97
C LYS A 587 -19.99 -8.34 -6.12
N PHE A 588 -20.26 -8.52 -4.83
CA PHE A 588 -19.32 -9.10 -3.88
C PHE A 588 -19.33 -10.65 -3.89
N TYR A 589 -20.49 -11.29 -3.83
CA TYR A 589 -20.57 -12.76 -3.72
C TYR A 589 -20.55 -13.49 -5.07
N ILE A 590 -20.97 -12.83 -6.16
CA ILE A 590 -21.13 -13.51 -7.47
C ILE A 590 -20.13 -13.01 -8.52
N TYR A 591 -20.04 -11.70 -8.72
CA TYR A 591 -19.18 -11.12 -9.76
C TYR A 591 -17.71 -11.17 -9.37
N MET A 592 -17.39 -10.68 -8.17
CA MET A 592 -16.02 -10.53 -7.70
C MET A 592 -15.24 -11.85 -7.70
N PRO A 593 -15.78 -13.00 -7.23
CA PRO A 593 -15.09 -14.28 -7.32
C PRO A 593 -14.79 -14.79 -8.73
N LYS A 594 -15.45 -14.24 -9.76
CA LYS A 594 -15.22 -14.61 -11.16
C LYS A 594 -14.12 -13.78 -11.81
N VAL A 595 -13.78 -12.62 -11.26
CA VAL A 595 -12.90 -11.64 -11.91
C VAL A 595 -11.69 -11.26 -11.06
N PHE A 596 -11.69 -11.59 -9.76
CA PHE A 596 -10.61 -11.19 -8.88
C PHE A 596 -9.46 -12.21 -8.93
N PRO A 597 -8.21 -11.76 -9.09
CA PRO A 597 -7.06 -12.65 -9.04
C PRO A 597 -6.85 -13.14 -7.61
N TYR A 598 -6.67 -14.45 -7.43
CA TYR A 598 -6.47 -15.08 -6.12
C TYR A 598 -4.98 -15.26 -5.81
N THR A 599 -4.60 -15.26 -4.53
CA THR A 599 -3.21 -15.59 -4.13
C THR A 599 -2.88 -17.04 -4.46
N ALA A 600 -1.60 -17.37 -4.52
CA ALA A 600 -1.16 -18.73 -4.83
C ALA A 600 -1.68 -19.71 -3.77
N GLU A 601 -1.69 -19.28 -2.51
CA GLU A 601 -2.25 -19.99 -1.37
C GLU A 601 -3.73 -20.31 -1.57
N ALA A 602 -4.52 -19.31 -1.95
CA ALA A 602 -5.95 -19.47 -2.19
C ALA A 602 -6.21 -20.41 -3.39
N VAL A 603 -5.40 -20.31 -4.44
CA VAL A 603 -5.45 -21.20 -5.62
C VAL A 603 -5.08 -22.64 -5.25
N ALA A 604 -4.06 -22.85 -4.42
CA ALA A 604 -3.68 -24.18 -3.93
C ALA A 604 -4.79 -24.80 -3.06
N VAL A 605 -5.36 -24.03 -2.14
CA VAL A 605 -6.49 -24.48 -1.30
C VAL A 605 -7.70 -24.87 -2.15
N ARG A 606 -8.02 -24.08 -3.17
CA ARG A 606 -9.08 -24.39 -4.13
C ARG A 606 -8.88 -25.79 -4.72
N TYR A 607 -7.70 -26.07 -5.26
CA TYR A 607 -7.39 -27.36 -5.87
C TYR A 607 -7.60 -28.52 -4.89
N ILE A 608 -7.15 -28.37 -3.64
CA ILE A 608 -7.33 -29.38 -2.58
C ILE A 608 -8.82 -29.65 -2.32
N LEU A 609 -9.65 -28.60 -2.32
CA LEU A 609 -11.08 -28.70 -2.04
C LEU A 609 -11.91 -29.18 -3.23
N GLU A 610 -11.49 -28.91 -4.46
CA GLU A 610 -12.23 -29.27 -5.67
C GLU A 610 -11.82 -30.67 -6.17
N ASP A 611 -10.52 -30.91 -6.34
CA ASP A 611 -9.98 -32.11 -7.00
C ASP A 611 -9.20 -33.03 -6.03
N GLY A 612 -8.55 -32.47 -5.01
CA GLY A 612 -7.69 -33.19 -4.06
C GLY A 612 -8.41 -33.92 -2.91
N LYS A 613 -9.75 -33.90 -2.87
CA LYS A 613 -10.55 -34.30 -1.70
C LYS A 613 -10.28 -35.70 -1.13
N LYS A 614 -9.77 -36.65 -1.91
CA LYS A 614 -9.52 -38.05 -1.48
C LYS A 614 -8.04 -38.46 -1.44
N LYS A 615 -7.11 -37.56 -1.80
CA LYS A 615 -5.68 -37.90 -1.94
C LYS A 615 -4.84 -37.25 -0.84
N SER A 616 -3.68 -37.85 -0.56
CA SER A 616 -2.61 -37.18 0.18
C SER A 616 -1.86 -36.27 -0.77
N ILE A 617 -1.59 -35.03 -0.37
CA ILE A 617 -1.06 -33.97 -1.22
C ILE A 617 0.26 -33.49 -0.63
N VAL A 618 1.29 -33.37 -1.46
CA VAL A 618 2.59 -32.79 -1.08
C VAL A 618 2.80 -31.53 -1.89
N LEU A 619 2.92 -30.38 -1.24
CA LEU A 619 3.35 -29.14 -1.91
C LEU A 619 4.85 -28.96 -1.70
N VAL A 620 5.56 -28.79 -2.80
CA VAL A 620 6.99 -28.56 -2.80
C VAL A 620 7.25 -27.10 -3.18
N SER A 621 7.62 -26.27 -2.19
CA SER A 621 7.91 -24.86 -2.42
C SER A 621 8.55 -24.15 -1.22
N LYS A 622 9.41 -23.17 -1.51
CA LYS A 622 9.94 -22.21 -0.53
C LYS A 622 9.05 -20.99 -0.31
N GLU A 623 8.21 -20.67 -1.29
CA GLU A 623 7.52 -19.37 -1.40
C GLU A 623 6.19 -19.32 -0.63
N PHE A 624 5.71 -20.47 -0.14
CA PHE A 624 4.44 -20.54 0.59
C PHE A 624 4.65 -20.49 2.09
N HIS A 625 4.32 -19.35 2.69
CA HIS A 625 4.56 -19.14 4.11
C HIS A 625 3.52 -19.83 5.02
N MET A 626 2.33 -20.18 4.52
CA MET A 626 1.11 -20.32 5.36
C MET A 626 0.35 -21.63 5.20
N LEU A 627 1.00 -22.58 4.54
CA LEU A 627 0.40 -23.83 4.12
C LEU A 627 -0.02 -24.72 5.31
N ASN A 628 0.76 -24.71 6.38
CA ASN A 628 0.46 -25.46 7.60
C ASN A 628 -0.82 -24.96 8.27
N LEU A 629 -1.03 -23.64 8.34
CA LEU A 629 -2.28 -23.06 8.83
C LEU A 629 -3.46 -23.50 7.96
N LEU A 630 -3.31 -23.37 6.64
CA LEU A 630 -4.36 -23.75 5.69
C LEU A 630 -4.72 -25.23 5.84
N SER A 631 -3.74 -26.09 6.05
CA SER A 631 -3.96 -27.52 6.29
C SER A 631 -4.71 -27.84 7.57
N GLU A 632 -4.44 -27.09 8.64
CA GLU A 632 -5.15 -27.20 9.91
C GLU A 632 -6.60 -26.71 9.77
N LEU A 633 -6.79 -25.56 9.10
CA LEU A 633 -8.10 -24.92 8.91
C LEU A 633 -9.11 -25.80 8.18
N TYR A 634 -8.69 -26.39 7.07
CA TYR A 634 -9.55 -27.18 6.20
C TYR A 634 -9.51 -28.67 6.54
N GLY A 635 -8.85 -29.06 7.64
CA GLY A 635 -8.85 -30.44 8.13
C GLY A 635 -8.10 -31.42 7.22
N PHE A 636 -7.15 -30.92 6.42
CA PHE A 636 -6.32 -31.77 5.57
C PHE A 636 -4.89 -31.96 6.09
N ARG A 637 -4.56 -31.50 7.31
CA ARG A 637 -3.24 -31.69 7.94
C ARG A 637 -2.69 -33.11 7.89
N ALA A 638 -3.54 -34.13 8.08
CA ALA A 638 -3.11 -35.54 8.04
C ALA A 638 -2.83 -36.06 6.61
N ARG A 639 -3.27 -35.31 5.59
CA ARG A 639 -3.18 -35.67 4.17
C ARG A 639 -2.41 -34.64 3.38
N PHE A 640 -1.74 -33.70 4.04
CA PHE A 640 -1.17 -32.55 3.38
C PHE A 640 0.17 -32.20 3.99
N GLU A 641 1.20 -32.23 3.16
CA GLU A 641 2.59 -32.13 3.56
C GLU A 641 3.26 -30.98 2.81
N ARG A 642 3.95 -30.10 3.53
CA ARG A 642 4.88 -29.14 2.93
C ARG A 642 6.24 -29.79 2.84
N MET A 643 6.87 -29.68 1.68
CA MET A 643 8.22 -30.14 1.46
C MET A 643 9.08 -29.00 0.95
N ASP A 644 10.25 -28.81 1.54
CA ASP A 644 11.23 -27.89 0.97
C ASP A 644 11.84 -28.52 -0.29
N PRO A 645 12.08 -27.74 -1.35
CA PRO A 645 12.61 -28.26 -2.61
C PRO A 645 13.92 -29.05 -2.46
N GLU A 646 14.76 -28.71 -1.49
CA GLU A 646 16.00 -29.42 -1.19
C GLU A 646 15.80 -30.88 -0.74
N VAL A 647 14.66 -31.18 -0.12
CA VAL A 647 14.37 -32.50 0.45
C VAL A 647 13.62 -33.38 -0.56
N PHE A 648 13.01 -32.77 -1.57
CA PHE A 648 12.12 -33.43 -2.52
C PHE A 648 12.77 -34.60 -3.27
N GLU A 649 13.98 -34.42 -3.79
CA GLU A 649 14.68 -35.46 -4.55
C GLU A 649 15.00 -36.70 -3.70
N ALA A 650 15.41 -36.49 -2.45
CA ALA A 650 15.69 -37.58 -1.52
C ALA A 650 14.43 -38.39 -1.19
N VAL A 651 13.29 -37.72 -1.01
CA VAL A 651 12.01 -38.36 -0.69
C VAL A 651 11.41 -39.06 -1.91
N LEU A 652 11.53 -38.44 -3.09
CA LEU A 652 11.15 -39.05 -4.36
C LEU A 652 11.90 -40.37 -4.60
N ASN A 653 13.19 -40.41 -4.25
CA ASN A 653 14.03 -41.60 -4.41
C ASN A 653 13.84 -42.70 -3.36
N ARG A 654 13.10 -42.43 -2.28
CA ARG A 654 12.70 -43.42 -1.27
C ARG A 654 11.30 -43.99 -1.51
N ASP A 655 10.66 -43.65 -2.63
CA ASP A 655 9.30 -44.07 -2.99
C ASP A 655 8.18 -43.59 -2.04
N GLU A 656 8.48 -42.61 -1.18
CA GLU A 656 7.57 -42.08 -0.16
C GLU A 656 6.46 -41.17 -0.74
N LEU A 657 6.53 -40.84 -2.04
CA LEU A 657 5.55 -40.03 -2.77
C LEU A 657 4.53 -40.86 -3.55
N LYS A 658 4.70 -42.18 -3.62
CA LYS A 658 3.77 -43.09 -4.31
C LYS A 658 2.36 -42.97 -3.72
N GLY A 659 1.34 -42.87 -4.58
CA GLY A 659 -0.05 -42.69 -4.17
C GLY A 659 -0.44 -41.27 -3.74
N LYS A 660 0.49 -40.30 -3.77
CA LYS A 660 0.24 -38.90 -3.39
C LYS A 660 0.06 -38.00 -4.63
N ALA A 661 -0.65 -36.90 -4.49
CA ALA A 661 -0.65 -35.82 -5.47
C ALA A 661 0.45 -34.80 -5.09
N VAL A 662 1.31 -34.43 -6.02
CA VAL A 662 2.42 -33.51 -5.76
C VAL A 662 2.22 -32.22 -6.52
N ILE A 663 2.31 -31.09 -5.84
CA ILE A 663 2.23 -29.75 -6.41
C ILE A 663 3.62 -29.14 -6.36
N LEU A 664 4.15 -28.72 -7.51
CA LEU A 664 5.44 -28.03 -7.61
C LEU A 664 5.21 -26.55 -7.96
N SER A 665 5.87 -25.62 -7.26
CA SER A 665 5.95 -24.23 -7.72
C SER A 665 6.79 -24.13 -8.99
N ALA A 666 6.58 -23.08 -9.79
CA ALA A 666 7.37 -22.82 -10.99
C ALA A 666 8.88 -22.84 -10.71
N SER A 667 9.30 -22.25 -9.59
CA SER A 667 10.68 -22.27 -9.12
C SER A 667 11.21 -23.68 -8.81
N THR A 668 10.36 -24.59 -8.31
CA THR A 668 10.72 -25.98 -8.04
C THR A 668 10.68 -26.85 -9.29
N ALA A 669 9.66 -26.68 -10.14
CA ALA A 669 9.58 -27.39 -11.43
C ALA A 669 10.76 -27.00 -12.34
N ALA A 670 11.21 -25.74 -12.29
CA ALA A 670 12.39 -25.26 -13.01
C ALA A 670 13.70 -25.98 -12.61
N MET A 671 13.73 -26.69 -11.47
CA MET A 671 14.88 -27.54 -11.10
C MET A 671 15.07 -28.71 -12.08
N LYS A 672 14.03 -29.13 -12.81
CA LYS A 672 14.08 -30.16 -13.84
C LYS A 672 13.37 -29.68 -15.12
N PRO A 673 14.11 -29.16 -16.10
CA PRO A 673 13.53 -28.69 -17.37
C PRO A 673 12.66 -29.74 -18.04
N GLY A 674 11.50 -29.32 -18.56
CA GLY A 674 10.55 -30.17 -19.28
C GLY A 674 9.68 -31.07 -18.39
N ILE A 675 9.82 -31.04 -17.05
CA ILE A 675 8.95 -31.78 -16.14
C ILE A 675 7.48 -31.36 -16.27
N ASP A 676 7.22 -30.12 -16.69
CA ASP A 676 5.90 -29.58 -17.01
C ASP A 676 5.21 -30.33 -18.15
N ASN A 677 5.98 -30.96 -19.06
CA ASN A 677 5.42 -31.81 -20.10
C ASN A 677 4.76 -33.08 -19.56
N LEU A 678 5.12 -33.50 -18.35
CA LEU A 678 4.51 -34.65 -17.69
C LEU A 678 3.18 -34.32 -16.99
N VAL A 679 2.74 -33.06 -16.99
CA VAL A 679 1.46 -32.67 -16.37
C VAL A 679 0.28 -33.23 -17.17
N LYS A 680 -0.47 -34.13 -16.54
CA LYS A 680 -1.68 -34.73 -17.14
C LYS A 680 -2.86 -33.75 -17.11
N ASP A 681 -3.69 -33.75 -18.16
CA ASP A 681 -5.00 -33.05 -18.23
C ASP A 681 -5.01 -31.54 -17.93
N GLY A 682 -3.91 -30.81 -18.19
CA GLY A 682 -3.90 -29.34 -18.04
C GLY A 682 -3.99 -28.85 -16.59
N LYS A 683 -3.52 -29.64 -15.61
CA LYS A 683 -3.46 -29.29 -14.17
C LYS A 683 -2.36 -28.27 -13.84
N ILE A 684 -2.32 -27.19 -14.60
CA ILE A 684 -1.48 -26.02 -14.36
C ILE A 684 -2.36 -24.95 -13.71
N LEU A 685 -1.99 -24.52 -12.51
CA LEU A 685 -2.70 -23.46 -11.81
C LEU A 685 -1.96 -22.14 -11.99
N TYR A 686 -2.66 -21.11 -12.46
CA TYR A 686 -2.10 -19.78 -12.70
C TYR A 686 -2.54 -18.81 -11.61
N ASN A 687 -1.59 -18.01 -11.11
CA ASN A 687 -1.84 -16.88 -10.22
C ASN A 687 -1.47 -15.58 -10.93
N GLU A 688 -2.48 -14.80 -11.33
CA GLU A 688 -2.32 -13.52 -12.02
C GLU A 688 -1.75 -12.41 -11.11
N MET A 689 -1.95 -12.46 -9.79
CA MET A 689 -1.51 -11.39 -8.87
C MET A 689 -0.03 -11.48 -8.48
N HIS A 690 0.50 -12.70 -8.33
CA HIS A 690 1.91 -12.91 -7.96
C HIS A 690 2.76 -13.54 -9.08
N ARG A 691 2.20 -13.70 -10.29
CA ARG A 691 2.88 -14.31 -11.46
C ARG A 691 3.50 -15.68 -11.19
N GLN A 692 2.87 -16.48 -10.33
CA GLN A 692 3.32 -17.83 -9.98
C GLN A 692 2.50 -18.88 -10.75
N ILE A 693 3.19 -19.89 -11.26
CA ILE A 693 2.61 -21.07 -11.92
C ILE A 693 2.81 -22.27 -10.99
N LEU A 694 1.78 -23.09 -10.80
CA LEU A 694 1.86 -24.33 -10.04
C LEU A 694 1.53 -25.50 -10.95
N PHE A 695 2.34 -26.55 -10.88
CA PHE A 695 2.18 -27.78 -11.66
C PHE A 695 1.72 -28.90 -10.74
N VAL A 696 0.63 -29.59 -11.10
CA VAL A 696 0.11 -30.69 -10.28
C VAL A 696 0.30 -32.04 -10.95
N TYR A 697 0.95 -32.95 -10.23
CA TYR A 697 1.25 -34.32 -10.61
C TYR A 697 0.49 -35.29 -9.71
N ASP A 698 -0.02 -36.37 -10.28
CA ASP A 698 -0.86 -37.33 -9.57
C ASP A 698 -0.21 -38.72 -9.56
N PHE A 699 0.51 -39.07 -8.50
CA PHE A 699 1.28 -40.31 -8.40
C PHE A 699 0.46 -41.51 -7.92
N SER A 700 -0.86 -41.49 -8.17
CA SER A 700 -1.72 -42.64 -7.88
C SER A 700 -1.52 -43.79 -8.87
N ASP A 701 -1.07 -43.48 -10.08
CA ASP A 701 -0.71 -44.44 -11.12
C ASP A 701 0.77 -44.79 -10.99
N GLU A 702 1.06 -46.08 -10.80
CA GLU A 702 2.42 -46.59 -10.58
C GLU A 702 3.31 -46.44 -11.82
N GLN A 703 2.75 -46.60 -13.02
CA GLN A 703 3.51 -46.41 -14.26
C GLN A 703 3.84 -44.93 -14.46
N TYR A 704 2.89 -44.04 -14.20
CA TYR A 704 3.11 -42.60 -14.24
C TYR A 704 4.08 -42.11 -13.17
N TYR A 705 4.03 -42.66 -11.96
CA TYR A 705 4.96 -42.33 -10.89
C TYR A 705 6.38 -42.78 -11.21
N ALA A 706 6.54 -44.02 -11.68
CA ALA A 706 7.83 -44.56 -12.12
C ALA A 706 8.43 -43.69 -13.24
N ALA A 707 7.59 -43.30 -14.21
CA ALA A 707 7.97 -42.39 -15.28
C ALA A 707 8.38 -41.00 -14.80
N PHE A 708 7.62 -40.40 -13.88
CA PHE A 708 7.96 -39.12 -13.29
C PHE A 708 9.30 -39.20 -12.55
N ARG A 709 9.52 -40.26 -11.77
CA ARG A 709 10.77 -40.48 -11.02
C ARG A 709 11.95 -40.73 -11.97
N GLU A 710 11.77 -41.56 -12.99
CA GLU A 710 12.77 -41.80 -14.04
C GLU A 710 13.13 -40.48 -14.72
N TYR A 711 12.14 -39.68 -15.12
CA TYR A 711 12.38 -38.38 -15.73
C TYR A 711 13.06 -37.41 -14.77
N TRP A 712 12.65 -37.38 -13.50
CA TRP A 712 13.28 -36.51 -12.49
C TRP A 712 14.76 -36.84 -12.32
N ASN A 713 15.13 -38.12 -12.32
CA ASN A 713 16.50 -38.57 -12.12
C ASN A 713 17.35 -38.50 -13.39
N THR A 714 16.79 -38.83 -14.55
CA THR A 714 17.55 -39.02 -15.80
C THR A 714 17.32 -37.94 -16.86
N GLY A 715 16.26 -37.14 -16.73
CA GLY A 715 15.84 -36.13 -17.72
C GLY A 715 15.04 -36.71 -18.89
N SER A 716 14.73 -38.01 -18.90
CA SER A 716 13.95 -38.66 -19.96
C SER A 716 13.07 -39.79 -19.41
N THR A 717 11.98 -40.13 -20.09
CA THR A 717 11.17 -41.33 -19.78
C THR A 717 10.52 -41.85 -21.06
N GLN A 718 10.32 -43.17 -21.15
CA GLN A 718 9.59 -43.79 -22.26
C GLN A 718 8.07 -43.68 -22.13
N TYR A 719 7.59 -43.18 -20.99
CA TYR A 719 6.17 -43.02 -20.72
C TYR A 719 5.59 -41.87 -21.55
N ALA A 720 4.70 -42.22 -22.48
CA ALA A 720 3.92 -41.24 -23.23
C ALA A 720 2.75 -40.75 -22.38
N VAL A 721 2.74 -39.47 -22.01
CA VAL A 721 1.60 -38.88 -21.33
C VAL A 721 0.49 -38.65 -22.35
N GLU A 722 -0.63 -39.37 -22.21
CA GLU A 722 -1.87 -39.05 -22.93
C GLU A 722 -2.30 -37.63 -22.58
N ARG A 723 -2.01 -36.68 -23.48
CA ARG A 723 -2.52 -35.32 -23.38
C ARG A 723 -3.99 -35.36 -23.74
N GLY A 724 -4.87 -35.33 -22.74
CA GLY A 724 -6.24 -34.92 -22.96
C GLY A 724 -6.28 -33.57 -23.69
N PRO A 725 -7.34 -33.26 -24.47
CA PRO A 725 -7.42 -32.00 -25.18
C PRO A 725 -7.15 -30.89 -24.19
N VAL A 726 -6.09 -30.11 -24.45
CA VAL A 726 -5.79 -28.91 -23.67
C VAL A 726 -7.05 -28.09 -23.74
N LYS A 727 -7.87 -28.12 -22.68
CA LYS A 727 -8.93 -27.14 -22.53
C LYS A 727 -8.16 -25.85 -22.40
N THR A 728 -8.09 -25.12 -23.51
CA THR A 728 -7.71 -23.72 -23.52
C THR A 728 -8.44 -23.14 -22.33
N PRO A 729 -7.74 -22.52 -21.36
CA PRO A 729 -8.41 -21.94 -20.22
C PRO A 729 -9.54 -21.12 -20.81
N VAL A 730 -10.78 -21.42 -20.38
CA VAL A 730 -11.90 -20.62 -20.81
C VAL A 730 -11.64 -19.26 -20.19
N VAL A 731 -11.02 -18.38 -20.96
CA VAL A 731 -10.92 -16.95 -20.74
C VAL A 731 -12.35 -16.41 -20.90
N ARG A 732 -13.26 -16.80 -20.01
CA ARG A 732 -14.58 -16.18 -19.80
C ARG A 732 -14.45 -15.06 -18.77
N GLY A 733 -13.50 -14.22 -19.07
CA GLY A 733 -13.43 -12.82 -18.73
C GLY A 733 -12.55 -12.29 -19.84
N LYS A 734 -12.97 -11.25 -20.57
CA LYS A 734 -11.98 -10.44 -21.29
C LYS A 734 -10.77 -10.34 -20.39
N LEU A 735 -9.58 -10.71 -20.87
CA LEU A 735 -8.32 -10.39 -20.21
C LEU A 735 -8.46 -8.94 -19.77
N TYR A 736 -8.78 -8.74 -18.51
CA TYR A 736 -8.41 -7.54 -17.84
C TYR A 736 -6.93 -7.79 -17.63
N SER A 737 -6.14 -7.44 -18.65
CA SER A 737 -4.87 -6.77 -18.37
C SER A 737 -5.17 -5.89 -17.15
N PRO A 738 -4.42 -5.98 -16.04
CA PRO A 738 -4.37 -4.85 -15.13
C PRO A 738 -4.08 -3.68 -16.06
N SER A 739 -5.02 -2.75 -16.19
CA SER A 739 -4.92 -1.66 -17.14
C SER A 739 -3.83 -0.71 -16.64
N PHE A 740 -2.58 -1.10 -16.86
CA PHE A 740 -1.47 -0.21 -17.19
C PHE A 740 -1.45 0.08 -18.70
N ALA A 741 -2.37 -0.51 -19.47
CA ALA A 741 -2.75 -0.02 -20.79
C ALA A 741 -3.81 1.08 -20.64
N ARG A 742 -3.40 2.32 -20.92
CA ARG A 742 -4.26 3.52 -21.02
C ARG A 742 -5.52 3.19 -21.83
N HIS A 743 -6.69 3.27 -21.21
CA HIS A 743 -7.93 3.41 -21.98
C HIS A 743 -8.10 4.89 -22.33
N GLU A 744 -7.86 5.20 -23.61
CA GLU A 744 -8.33 6.43 -24.24
C GLU A 744 -9.81 6.71 -23.87
N PRO A 745 -10.19 7.97 -23.63
CA PRO A 745 -11.58 8.31 -23.36
C PRO A 745 -12.46 7.98 -24.57
N ARG A 746 -13.50 7.17 -24.34
CA ARG A 746 -14.55 6.82 -25.32
C ARG A 746 -15.13 8.09 -25.98
N ARG A 747 -14.72 8.32 -27.22
CA ARG A 747 -15.16 9.35 -28.20
C ARG A 747 -16.65 9.35 -28.59
N LYS A 748 -17.55 8.56 -27.97
CA LYS A 748 -18.92 8.34 -28.49
C LYS A 748 -20.05 9.22 -27.92
N THR A 749 -19.78 10.09 -26.94
CA THR A 749 -20.82 11.03 -26.43
C THR A 749 -20.58 12.49 -26.83
N ALA A 750 -19.35 12.85 -27.23
CA ALA A 750 -19.04 14.19 -27.74
C ALA A 750 -19.54 14.42 -29.18
N ALA A 751 -19.68 13.34 -29.97
CA ALA A 751 -20.10 13.43 -31.37
C ALA A 751 -21.59 13.78 -31.57
N LYS A 752 -22.44 13.70 -30.52
CA LYS A 752 -23.86 14.08 -30.62
C LYS A 752 -24.19 15.48 -30.10
N ILE A 753 -23.25 16.15 -29.44
CA ILE A 753 -23.45 17.52 -28.92
C ILE A 753 -22.79 18.57 -29.85
N ALA A 754 -21.82 18.17 -30.68
CA ALA A 754 -21.15 19.07 -31.62
C ALA A 754 -21.95 19.40 -32.90
N ALA A 755 -23.14 18.81 -33.11
CA ALA A 755 -23.96 19.06 -34.29
C ALA A 755 -24.99 20.20 -34.11
N ALA A 756 -25.08 20.82 -32.93
CA ALA A 756 -26.07 21.85 -32.64
C ALA A 756 -25.49 22.92 -31.71
N ASP A 757 -24.63 23.79 -32.24
CA ASP A 757 -24.73 25.25 -32.03
C ASP A 757 -23.49 25.95 -32.60
N GLY A 758 -23.68 26.56 -33.75
CA GLY A 758 -22.72 27.50 -34.32
C GLY A 758 -22.88 28.87 -33.66
N LYS A 759 -21.90 29.27 -32.83
CA LYS A 759 -21.23 30.59 -32.83
C LYS A 759 -20.60 30.94 -31.46
N LYS A 760 -19.37 31.49 -31.57
CA LYS A 760 -18.58 32.33 -30.63
C LYS A 760 -17.66 31.66 -29.59
N SER A 761 -16.37 31.69 -29.93
CA SER A 761 -15.16 32.03 -29.14
C SER A 761 -14.92 31.36 -27.78
N ASN A 762 -13.85 30.54 -27.67
CA ASN A 762 -12.59 30.91 -26.96
C ASN A 762 -11.69 29.70 -26.64
N ILE A 763 -10.38 29.91 -26.83
CA ILE A 763 -9.22 29.31 -26.13
C ILE A 763 -8.91 27.80 -26.30
N PHE A 764 -9.82 26.96 -26.79
CA PHE A 764 -9.55 25.50 -26.94
C PHE A 764 -9.09 25.01 -28.33
N SER A 765 -8.85 25.88 -29.30
CA SER A 765 -8.48 25.48 -30.68
C SER A 765 -6.98 25.22 -30.90
N ALA A 766 -6.12 25.33 -29.89
CA ALA A 766 -4.68 25.07 -30.03
C ALA A 766 -4.29 23.58 -29.86
N PHE A 767 -5.23 22.69 -29.51
CA PHE A 767 -4.95 21.26 -29.25
C PHE A 767 -5.41 20.31 -30.36
N ALA A 768 -5.84 20.81 -31.53
CA ALA A 768 -6.46 19.99 -32.58
C ALA A 768 -5.56 19.68 -33.80
N GLN A 769 -4.28 20.06 -33.80
CA GLN A 769 -3.38 19.82 -34.94
C GLN A 769 -2.10 19.05 -34.57
N VAL A 770 -2.20 17.91 -33.88
CA VAL A 770 -1.19 16.83 -33.98
C VAL A 770 -1.87 15.49 -33.73
N SER A 771 -2.58 14.95 -34.73
CA SER A 771 -3.00 13.55 -34.68
C SER A 771 -3.33 13.00 -36.06
N VAL A 772 -2.31 12.68 -36.87
CA VAL A 772 -2.44 11.68 -37.94
C VAL A 772 -1.06 11.10 -38.25
N GLN A 773 -0.80 9.87 -37.80
CA GLN A 773 -0.24 8.74 -38.56
C GLN A 773 0.32 7.70 -37.59
N SER A 774 -0.57 6.86 -37.05
CA SER A 774 -0.22 5.49 -36.66
C SER A 774 -1.30 4.59 -37.23
N GLY A 775 -1.18 4.29 -38.52
CA GLY A 775 -1.82 3.12 -39.06
C GLY A 775 -1.10 1.91 -38.48
N ASP A 776 -1.85 1.04 -37.80
CA ASP A 776 -1.42 -0.31 -37.47
C ASP A 776 -1.03 -1.04 -38.76
N GLN A 777 0.27 -1.06 -39.07
CA GLN A 777 0.85 -2.13 -39.85
C GLN A 777 1.35 -3.19 -38.86
N GLN A 778 0.65 -4.31 -38.86
CA GLN A 778 1.04 -5.54 -38.20
C GLN A 778 2.31 -6.08 -38.88
N VAL A 779 3.48 -5.65 -38.42
CA VAL A 779 4.76 -6.24 -38.84
C VAL A 779 4.97 -7.49 -37.98
N SER A 780 4.69 -8.66 -38.55
CA SER A 780 5.19 -9.92 -38.00
C SER A 780 6.72 -9.94 -38.17
N PRO A 781 7.54 -9.96 -37.11
CA PRO A 781 8.96 -10.21 -37.28
C PRO A 781 9.12 -11.64 -37.80
N GLY A 782 9.63 -11.77 -39.02
CA GLY A 782 10.07 -13.06 -39.54
C GLY A 782 11.23 -13.59 -38.70
N PHE A 783 11.17 -14.87 -38.33
CA PHE A 783 12.16 -15.65 -37.58
C PHE A 783 12.22 -15.44 -36.06
N GLU A 784 11.46 -16.29 -35.36
CA GLU A 784 11.74 -16.70 -33.98
C GLU A 784 12.92 -17.69 -34.01
N TYR A 785 14.02 -17.38 -33.32
CA TYR A 785 15.08 -18.36 -33.09
C TYR A 785 14.62 -19.32 -32.01
N LYS A 786 14.07 -20.46 -32.41
CA LYS A 786 13.69 -21.52 -31.47
C LYS A 786 14.94 -22.22 -30.94
N PRO A 787 15.09 -22.38 -29.61
CA PRO A 787 16.09 -23.30 -29.07
C PRO A 787 15.86 -24.67 -29.70
N ILE A 788 16.89 -25.30 -30.27
CA ILE A 788 16.77 -26.69 -30.73
C ILE A 788 16.58 -27.55 -29.47
N ASP A 789 15.47 -28.29 -29.39
CA ASP A 789 15.05 -29.09 -28.22
C ASP A 789 16.02 -30.22 -27.80
N ASN A 790 17.21 -30.35 -28.41
CA ASN A 790 18.15 -31.46 -28.25
C ASN A 790 19.47 -31.12 -27.56
N PHE A 791 19.48 -30.25 -26.55
CA PHE A 791 20.67 -30.09 -25.67
C PHE A 791 20.46 -30.86 -24.36
N SER A 792 20.53 -32.20 -24.43
CA SER A 792 20.34 -33.12 -23.29
C SER A 792 21.60 -33.33 -22.44
N GLY A 793 22.36 -32.27 -22.15
CA GLY A 793 23.62 -32.38 -21.40
C GLY A 793 23.85 -31.23 -20.41
N ILE A 794 24.51 -31.55 -19.28
CA ILE A 794 25.11 -30.57 -18.38
C ILE A 794 26.10 -29.74 -19.22
N CYS A 795 25.97 -28.42 -19.24
CA CYS A 795 26.92 -27.59 -19.95
C CYS A 795 28.32 -27.81 -19.39
N LYS A 796 29.25 -28.24 -20.25
CA LYS A 796 30.66 -28.28 -19.88
C LYS A 796 31.07 -26.86 -19.50
N ASN A 797 31.28 -26.64 -18.21
CA ASN A 797 31.93 -25.44 -17.71
C ASN A 797 33.43 -25.53 -18.03
N THR A 798 34.06 -24.37 -18.00
CA THR A 798 35.48 -24.15 -18.25
C THR A 798 36.42 -25.07 -17.47
N ASP A 799 37.53 -25.47 -18.10
CA ASP A 799 38.54 -26.37 -17.52
C ASP A 799 39.53 -25.65 -16.57
N TYR A 800 39.47 -24.32 -16.47
CA TYR A 800 40.37 -23.56 -15.60
C TYR A 800 40.02 -23.75 -14.11
N LYS A 801 41.04 -23.80 -13.24
CA LYS A 801 40.90 -23.95 -11.77
C LYS A 801 40.47 -22.61 -11.10
N ALA A 802 40.85 -22.35 -9.84
CA ALA A 802 40.63 -21.03 -9.24
C ALA A 802 41.39 -19.93 -10.03
N PRO A 803 40.78 -18.77 -10.32
CA PRO A 803 41.46 -17.66 -10.99
C PRO A 803 42.69 -17.16 -10.21
N ILE A 804 43.77 -16.82 -10.93
CA ILE A 804 45.01 -16.33 -10.32
C ILE A 804 45.03 -14.80 -10.31
N PRO A 805 45.36 -14.11 -9.19
CA PRO A 805 45.44 -12.64 -9.17
C PRO A 805 46.49 -12.08 -10.14
N LEU A 806 46.10 -11.14 -11.00
CA LEU A 806 46.99 -10.40 -11.91
C LEU A 806 47.53 -9.15 -11.20
N ARG A 807 48.60 -9.31 -10.43
CA ARG A 807 49.17 -8.23 -9.59
C ARG A 807 49.89 -7.13 -10.37
N GLU A 808 50.29 -7.40 -11.60
CA GLU A 808 50.97 -6.44 -12.48
C GLU A 808 50.01 -5.42 -13.10
N ALA A 809 48.69 -5.68 -13.05
CA ALA A 809 47.70 -4.72 -13.52
C ALA A 809 47.63 -3.52 -12.58
N LYS A 810 47.65 -2.32 -13.16
CA LYS A 810 47.63 -1.07 -12.40
C LYS A 810 46.23 -0.48 -12.41
N VAL A 811 45.62 -0.33 -11.23
CA VAL A 811 44.30 0.28 -11.06
C VAL A 811 44.48 1.72 -10.59
N THR A 812 44.00 2.69 -11.38
CA THR A 812 44.10 4.13 -11.08
C THR A 812 42.74 4.79 -11.06
N LYS A 813 42.45 5.58 -10.02
CA LYS A 813 41.22 6.38 -9.94
C LYS A 813 41.23 7.49 -10.98
N ILE A 814 40.15 7.61 -11.75
CA ILE A 814 39.97 8.70 -12.70
C ILE A 814 39.34 9.89 -11.99
N LYS A 815 39.91 11.08 -12.21
CA LYS A 815 39.33 12.34 -11.73
C LYS A 815 38.37 12.89 -12.78
N CYS A 816 37.14 13.18 -12.34
CA CYS A 816 36.08 13.74 -13.18
C CYS A 816 35.51 14.99 -12.50
N GLU A 817 35.28 16.06 -13.26
CA GLU A 817 34.66 17.31 -12.75
C GLU A 817 33.12 17.30 -12.79
N ALA A 818 32.51 16.24 -13.32
CA ALA A 818 31.05 16.08 -13.35
C ALA A 818 30.56 15.28 -12.12
N GLU A 819 29.47 15.75 -11.51
CA GLU A 819 28.75 15.02 -10.48
C GLU A 819 27.62 14.18 -11.09
N PHE A 820 27.57 12.91 -10.73
CA PHE A 820 26.56 11.96 -11.21
C PHE A 820 25.50 11.70 -10.13
N ASP A 821 24.26 11.43 -10.52
CA ASP A 821 23.19 10.99 -9.63
C ASP A 821 23.17 9.46 -9.55
N THR A 822 22.96 8.80 -10.69
CA THR A 822 22.92 7.34 -10.84
C THR A 822 23.55 6.90 -12.18
N PRO A 823 24.87 6.96 -12.29
CA PRO A 823 25.54 6.62 -13.54
C PRO A 823 25.30 5.12 -13.82
N SER A 824 24.68 4.82 -14.95
CA SER A 824 24.21 3.49 -15.32
C SER A 824 25.13 2.77 -16.29
N ASP A 825 25.84 3.53 -17.13
CA ASP A 825 26.70 2.99 -18.19
C ASP A 825 27.86 3.95 -18.50
N ILE A 826 29.01 3.41 -18.91
CA ILE A 826 30.20 4.14 -19.37
C ILE A 826 30.58 3.68 -20.78
N ALA A 827 31.03 4.61 -21.61
CA ALA A 827 31.70 4.29 -22.87
C ALA A 827 32.87 5.26 -23.12
N VAL A 828 33.89 4.84 -23.86
CA VAL A 828 35.15 5.58 -24.06
C VAL A 828 35.56 5.55 -25.54
N SER A 829 36.07 6.66 -26.07
CA SER A 829 36.59 6.69 -27.44
C SER A 829 37.86 5.85 -27.57
N LEU A 830 38.16 5.33 -28.76
CA LEU A 830 39.35 4.51 -29.01
C LEU A 830 40.66 5.14 -28.50
N ASP A 831 40.83 6.46 -28.63
CA ASP A 831 42.02 7.17 -28.17
C ASP A 831 42.06 7.42 -26.65
N GLY A 832 40.99 7.10 -25.91
CA GLY A 832 40.85 7.36 -24.49
C GLY A 832 40.71 8.84 -24.13
N ASN A 833 40.47 9.73 -25.11
CA ASN A 833 40.37 11.17 -24.84
C ASN A 833 38.94 11.62 -24.54
N ARG A 834 37.91 10.86 -24.95
CA ARG A 834 36.51 11.16 -24.66
C ARG A 834 35.86 10.04 -23.89
N MET A 835 35.03 10.41 -22.92
CA MET A 835 34.28 9.49 -22.09
C MET A 835 32.81 9.91 -22.06
N PHE A 836 31.94 8.93 -22.21
CA PHE A 836 30.50 9.09 -22.22
C PHE A 836 29.95 8.39 -20.99
N ILE A 837 29.09 9.07 -20.23
CA ILE A 837 28.45 8.48 -19.05
C ILE A 837 26.95 8.70 -19.15
N ALA A 838 26.21 7.60 -19.19
CA ALA A 838 24.77 7.61 -19.08
C ALA A 838 24.38 7.67 -17.61
N ASP A 839 23.51 8.60 -17.25
CA ASP A 839 22.97 8.74 -15.91
C ASP A 839 21.45 8.59 -15.94
N GLY A 840 20.99 7.47 -15.39
CA GLY A 840 19.60 7.02 -15.52
C GLY A 840 18.60 7.97 -14.87
N MET A 841 18.83 8.39 -13.62
CA MET A 841 17.94 9.29 -12.87
C MET A 841 18.13 10.75 -13.27
N ALA A 842 19.34 11.14 -13.72
CA ALA A 842 19.57 12.49 -14.23
C ALA A 842 19.05 12.66 -15.67
N TYR A 843 18.71 11.58 -16.37
CA TYR A 843 18.29 11.52 -17.78
C TYR A 843 19.24 12.25 -18.71
N LYS A 844 20.53 12.09 -18.45
CA LYS A 844 21.59 12.82 -19.12
C LYS A 844 22.64 11.85 -19.59
N VAL A 845 23.19 12.16 -20.76
CA VAL A 845 24.48 11.60 -21.16
C VAL A 845 25.52 12.71 -21.04
N TYR A 846 26.53 12.48 -20.20
CA TYR A 846 27.67 13.38 -20.04
C TYR A 846 28.74 13.03 -21.06
N ILE A 847 29.17 14.01 -21.84
CA ILE A 847 30.33 13.91 -22.71
C ILE A 847 31.49 14.62 -22.02
N LEU A 848 32.51 13.86 -21.68
CA LEU A 848 33.70 14.29 -20.98
C LEU A 848 34.89 14.24 -21.93
N GLU A 849 35.78 15.21 -21.83
CA GLU A 849 37.01 15.28 -22.62
C GLU A 849 38.21 15.37 -21.67
N LYS A 850 39.24 14.58 -21.96
CA LYS A 850 40.44 14.48 -21.15
C LYS A 850 41.31 15.72 -21.37
N GLN A 851 41.60 16.43 -20.28
CA GLN A 851 42.54 17.55 -20.24
C GLN A 851 43.60 17.26 -19.17
N ALA A 852 44.82 16.96 -19.60
CA ALA A 852 45.85 16.35 -18.74
C ALA A 852 45.32 15.04 -18.09
N ASP A 853 45.34 14.91 -16.77
CA ASP A 853 44.89 13.72 -16.03
C ASP A 853 43.46 13.83 -15.47
N ILE A 854 42.66 14.77 -15.98
CA ILE A 854 41.28 15.03 -15.51
C ILE A 854 40.32 15.01 -16.69
N TYR A 855 39.18 14.34 -16.51
CA TYR A 855 38.06 14.39 -17.45
C TYR A 855 37.14 15.56 -17.11
N LYS A 856 37.04 16.52 -18.04
CA LYS A 856 36.20 17.70 -17.87
C LYS A 856 34.92 17.60 -18.68
N LEU A 857 33.84 18.14 -18.13
CA LEU A 857 32.54 18.17 -18.81
C LEU A 857 32.60 19.07 -20.04
N LYS A 858 32.45 18.46 -21.22
CA LYS A 858 32.36 19.17 -22.50
C LYS A 858 30.91 19.51 -22.82
N LYS A 859 30.00 18.53 -22.70
CA LYS A 859 28.59 18.68 -23.06
C LYS A 859 27.72 17.71 -22.29
N THR A 860 26.46 18.09 -22.12
CA THR A 860 25.42 17.22 -21.58
C THR A 860 24.32 17.08 -22.62
N ILE A 861 23.98 15.84 -22.97
CA ILE A 861 22.81 15.53 -23.79
C ILE A 861 21.63 15.30 -22.85
N SER A 862 20.56 16.07 -23.03
CA SER A 862 19.29 15.88 -22.33
C SER A 862 18.44 14.83 -23.04
N MET A 863 17.98 13.82 -22.31
CA MET A 863 17.07 12.79 -22.83
C MET A 863 15.59 13.12 -22.59
N ALA A 864 15.28 14.32 -22.07
CA ALA A 864 13.90 14.81 -21.86
C ALA A 864 13.27 15.34 -23.16
N THR A 865 11.94 15.19 -23.32
CA THR A 865 11.26 15.32 -24.63
C THR A 865 10.37 16.53 -24.86
N LYS A 866 10.17 17.43 -23.89
CA LYS A 866 9.44 18.69 -24.16
C LYS A 866 10.17 19.90 -23.63
N LYS A 867 10.50 20.87 -24.48
CA LYS A 867 10.82 22.22 -23.98
C LYS A 867 9.53 22.87 -23.45
N GLY A 868 9.41 22.97 -22.14
CA GLY A 868 8.45 23.83 -21.47
C GLY A 868 8.96 25.28 -21.39
N VAL A 869 8.12 26.18 -20.89
CA VAL A 869 8.40 27.62 -20.74
C VAL A 869 9.61 27.90 -19.80
N PHE A 870 10.04 26.91 -19.02
CA PHE A 870 11.16 26.99 -18.08
C PHE A 870 12.34 26.03 -18.38
N GLY A 871 12.37 25.40 -19.57
CA GLY A 871 13.42 24.43 -19.95
C GLY A 871 12.86 23.06 -20.34
N ASP A 872 13.72 22.06 -20.51
CA ASP A 872 13.31 20.70 -20.87
C ASP A 872 12.48 20.05 -19.73
N VAL A 873 11.35 19.44 -20.09
CA VAL A 873 10.33 18.83 -19.23
C VAL A 873 10.17 17.38 -19.68
N ASP A 874 10.31 16.47 -18.71
CA ASP A 874 10.11 15.04 -18.88
C ASP A 874 8.60 14.69 -18.72
N ASP A 875 8.03 13.98 -19.69
CA ASP A 875 6.61 13.59 -19.74
C ASP A 875 6.37 12.10 -19.42
N ARG A 876 7.37 11.41 -18.84
CA ARG A 876 7.33 9.97 -18.55
C ARG A 876 6.85 9.63 -17.11
N PRO A 877 6.16 8.49 -16.88
CA PRO A 877 5.74 8.01 -15.55
C PRO A 877 6.95 7.66 -14.63
N GLN A 878 6.90 8.04 -13.35
CA GLN A 878 8.03 7.89 -12.41
C GLN A 878 8.28 6.48 -11.85
N ASP A 879 7.43 5.53 -12.19
CA ASP A 879 7.50 4.11 -11.91
C ASP A 879 8.33 3.33 -12.96
N LEU A 880 8.71 3.99 -14.05
CA LEU A 880 9.54 3.48 -15.14
C LEU A 880 10.87 4.25 -15.25
N LYS A 881 11.57 4.47 -14.13
CA LYS A 881 12.93 5.05 -14.14
C LYS A 881 13.94 3.97 -14.55
N GLU A 882 13.83 3.47 -15.78
CA GLU A 882 14.77 2.51 -16.35
C GLU A 882 16.06 3.22 -16.79
N HIS A 883 17.17 2.50 -16.66
CA HIS A 883 18.54 2.93 -16.96
C HIS A 883 18.70 3.29 -18.45
N ALA A 884 19.55 4.29 -18.75
CA ALA A 884 20.01 4.55 -20.11
C ALA A 884 21.27 3.73 -20.37
N TYR A 885 21.33 3.11 -21.54
CA TYR A 885 22.45 2.27 -21.98
C TYR A 885 23.00 2.79 -23.29
N MET A 886 24.31 2.63 -23.48
CA MET A 886 25.02 3.23 -24.59
C MET A 886 25.86 2.20 -25.34
N GLU A 887 26.12 2.49 -26.61
CA GLU A 887 27.04 1.75 -27.46
C GLU A 887 27.73 2.73 -28.42
N LEU A 888 28.98 2.45 -28.81
CA LEU A 888 29.77 3.32 -29.69
C LEU A 888 30.05 2.64 -31.03
N ASP A 889 29.77 3.34 -32.13
CA ASP A 889 30.40 3.05 -33.42
C ASP A 889 31.62 3.94 -33.56
N GLN A 890 32.75 3.37 -33.17
CA GLN A 890 34.04 4.06 -33.15
C GLN A 890 34.50 4.49 -34.54
N GLN A 891 34.13 3.75 -35.60
CA GLN A 891 34.55 4.05 -36.97
C GLN A 891 33.77 5.22 -37.55
N ALA A 892 32.47 5.31 -37.26
CA ALA A 892 31.63 6.41 -37.69
C ALA A 892 31.68 7.64 -36.74
N GLY A 893 32.27 7.50 -35.55
CA GLY A 893 32.27 8.54 -34.52
C GLY A 893 30.86 8.80 -33.95
N MET A 894 30.09 7.72 -33.78
CA MET A 894 28.68 7.77 -33.41
C MET A 894 28.40 7.11 -32.06
N LEU A 895 27.61 7.77 -31.23
CA LEU A 895 27.09 7.30 -29.96
C LEU A 895 25.62 6.90 -30.11
N TYR A 896 25.30 5.67 -29.73
CA TYR A 896 23.95 5.14 -29.70
C TYR A 896 23.47 5.12 -28.27
N VAL A 897 22.37 5.81 -27.98
CA VAL A 897 21.77 5.85 -26.64
C VAL A 897 20.40 5.22 -26.71
N MET A 898 20.24 4.09 -26.03
CA MET A 898 18.96 3.39 -25.93
C MET A 898 18.09 4.05 -24.85
N ASP A 899 16.98 4.67 -25.27
CA ASP A 899 15.92 5.15 -24.39
C ASP A 899 14.84 4.06 -24.26
N VAL A 900 15.00 3.24 -23.23
CA VAL A 900 14.17 2.05 -22.97
C VAL A 900 12.68 2.41 -22.81
N ASN A 901 12.39 3.62 -22.32
CA ASN A 901 11.02 4.10 -22.09
C ASN A 901 10.29 4.55 -23.36
N LYS A 902 11.05 4.91 -24.40
CA LYS A 902 10.49 5.33 -25.69
C LYS A 902 10.60 4.25 -26.75
N ASP A 903 11.17 3.10 -26.40
CA ASP A 903 11.54 2.05 -27.35
C ASP A 903 12.37 2.63 -28.51
N THR A 904 13.31 3.55 -28.22
CA THR A 904 14.15 4.18 -29.25
C THR A 904 15.64 4.03 -28.98
N ILE A 905 16.42 4.05 -30.05
CA ILE A 905 17.86 4.28 -30.02
C ILE A 905 18.11 5.62 -30.70
N ARG A 906 18.66 6.58 -29.96
CA ARG A 906 19.03 7.91 -30.46
C ARG A 906 20.51 7.91 -30.80
N GLN A 907 20.84 8.31 -32.02
CA GLN A 907 22.19 8.40 -32.53
C GLN A 907 22.70 9.83 -32.42
N PHE A 908 23.86 9.99 -31.82
CA PHE A 908 24.56 11.26 -31.69
C PHE A 908 25.94 11.14 -32.32
N ASP A 909 26.49 12.22 -32.85
CA ASP A 909 27.94 12.27 -33.05
C ASP A 909 28.67 12.39 -31.69
N PHE A 910 29.99 12.17 -31.66
CA PHE A 910 30.79 12.32 -30.45
C PHE A 910 30.85 13.76 -29.89
N ASP A 911 30.30 14.75 -30.60
CA ASP A 911 30.10 16.12 -30.10
C ASP A 911 28.68 16.33 -29.54
N GLY A 912 27.88 15.27 -29.47
CA GLY A 912 26.55 15.21 -28.87
C GLY A 912 25.47 15.88 -29.69
N ASN A 913 25.61 15.93 -31.02
CA ASN A 913 24.54 16.40 -31.91
C ASN A 913 23.76 15.19 -32.42
N GLU A 914 22.45 15.20 -32.22
CA GLU A 914 21.58 14.12 -32.67
C GLU A 914 21.56 14.05 -34.20
N LYS A 915 21.85 12.88 -34.76
CA LYS A 915 21.78 12.62 -36.20
C LYS A 915 20.49 11.93 -36.59
N LYS A 916 20.05 10.97 -35.77
CA LYS A 916 18.95 10.07 -36.13
C LYS A 916 18.32 9.44 -34.89
N THR A 917 17.02 9.18 -34.93
CA THR A 917 16.32 8.34 -33.96
C THR A 917 15.79 7.10 -34.66
N ILE A 918 16.03 5.93 -34.08
CA ILE A 918 15.47 4.65 -34.53
C ILE A 918 14.40 4.21 -33.52
N VAL A 919 13.22 3.79 -34.02
CA VAL A 919 12.06 3.42 -33.19
C VAL A 919 11.77 1.92 -33.33
N PHE A 920 11.53 1.22 -32.23
CA PHE A 920 11.44 -0.25 -32.16
C PHE A 920 10.11 -0.80 -31.64
N ASN A 921 9.09 0.03 -31.40
CA ASN A 921 7.71 -0.38 -31.07
C ASN A 921 7.59 -1.56 -30.05
N SER A 922 7.84 -1.30 -28.76
CA SER A 922 7.50 -2.15 -27.60
C SER A 922 8.30 -3.43 -27.35
N PHE A 923 9.30 -3.75 -28.17
CA PHE A 923 10.18 -4.91 -27.92
C PHE A 923 11.28 -4.66 -26.87
N VAL A 924 11.57 -3.39 -26.57
CA VAL A 924 12.75 -2.97 -25.79
C VAL A 924 12.44 -2.73 -24.31
N HIS A 925 11.17 -2.59 -23.92
CA HIS A 925 10.78 -2.36 -22.52
C HIS A 925 11.39 -3.41 -21.57
N GLY A 926 12.14 -2.95 -20.55
CA GLY A 926 12.90 -3.79 -19.62
C GLY A 926 14.26 -4.24 -20.14
N ALA A 927 14.79 -3.60 -21.21
CA ALA A 927 16.13 -3.84 -21.71
C ALA A 927 17.21 -3.31 -20.76
N ARG A 928 18.35 -4.01 -20.74
CA ARG A 928 19.50 -3.70 -19.88
C ARG A 928 20.85 -3.60 -20.57
N SER A 929 20.93 -3.92 -21.86
CA SER A 929 22.14 -3.73 -22.64
C SER A 929 21.77 -3.56 -24.11
N ILE A 930 22.63 -2.87 -24.82
CA ILE A 930 22.63 -2.71 -26.27
C ILE A 930 24.05 -3.01 -26.73
N ALA A 931 24.20 -3.77 -27.80
CA ALA A 931 25.48 -3.99 -28.46
C ALA A 931 25.33 -3.89 -29.97
N LEU A 932 26.36 -3.37 -30.64
CA LEU A 932 26.45 -3.26 -32.10
C LEU A 932 27.49 -4.25 -32.63
N SER A 933 27.14 -5.02 -33.65
CA SER A 933 28.10 -5.91 -34.31
C SER A 933 29.20 -5.11 -35.01
N LYS A 934 30.43 -5.65 -35.08
CA LYS A 934 31.60 -4.94 -35.66
C LYS A 934 31.44 -4.54 -37.13
N ASP A 935 30.57 -5.20 -37.87
CA ASP A 935 30.22 -4.87 -39.25
C ASP A 935 29.12 -3.78 -39.35
N ASN A 936 28.69 -3.22 -38.20
CA ASN A 936 27.63 -2.23 -38.04
C ASN A 936 26.29 -2.65 -38.67
N SER A 937 26.03 -3.95 -38.80
CA SER A 937 24.82 -4.47 -39.44
C SER A 937 23.70 -4.77 -38.44
N THR A 938 24.03 -5.15 -37.20
CA THR A 938 23.10 -5.77 -36.25
C THR A 938 23.24 -5.20 -34.84
N PHE A 939 22.14 -4.74 -34.26
CA PHE A 939 22.01 -4.48 -32.82
C PHE A 939 21.50 -5.73 -32.09
N ALA A 940 22.09 -6.03 -30.94
CA ALA A 940 21.56 -6.97 -29.96
C ALA A 940 21.14 -6.23 -28.69
N VAL A 941 19.97 -6.60 -28.16
CA VAL A 941 19.42 -6.01 -26.94
C VAL A 941 19.03 -7.12 -25.98
N SER A 942 19.44 -7.02 -24.72
CA SER A 942 19.04 -7.97 -23.67
C SER A 942 17.88 -7.44 -22.83
N SER A 943 16.81 -8.20 -22.67
CA SER A 943 15.68 -7.89 -21.78
C SER A 943 15.55 -8.95 -20.67
N PRO A 944 16.34 -8.85 -19.58
CA PRO A 944 16.41 -9.88 -18.54
C PRO A 944 15.08 -10.19 -17.86
N GLY A 945 14.22 -9.18 -17.65
CA GLY A 945 12.88 -9.39 -17.06
C GLY A 945 11.92 -10.21 -17.92
N LYS A 946 12.25 -10.39 -19.21
CA LYS A 946 11.50 -11.18 -20.19
C LYS A 946 12.26 -12.44 -20.65
N ASN A 947 13.48 -12.68 -20.14
CA ASN A 947 14.39 -13.73 -20.62
C ASN A 947 14.53 -13.74 -22.15
N LEU A 948 14.77 -12.55 -22.71
CA LEU A 948 14.72 -12.32 -24.15
C LEU A 948 16.01 -11.65 -24.63
N LEU A 949 16.51 -12.10 -25.77
CA LEU A 949 17.44 -11.34 -26.60
C LEU A 949 16.71 -10.91 -27.86
N VAL A 950 16.83 -9.64 -28.23
CA VAL A 950 16.18 -9.08 -29.43
C VAL A 950 17.25 -8.58 -30.38
N PHE A 951 17.08 -8.87 -31.67
CA PHE A 951 18.02 -8.49 -32.72
C PHE A 951 17.35 -7.56 -33.72
N PHE A 952 18.05 -6.48 -34.06
CA PHE A 952 17.59 -5.49 -35.03
C PHE A 952 18.68 -5.21 -36.05
N GLY A 953 18.30 -4.92 -37.29
CA GLY A 953 19.22 -4.37 -38.27
C GLY A 953 19.60 -2.95 -37.88
N SER A 954 20.74 -2.46 -38.37
CA SER A 954 21.21 -1.09 -38.10
C SER A 954 20.29 0.02 -38.65
N ASN A 955 19.34 -0.35 -39.51
CA ASN A 955 18.26 0.50 -39.99
C ASN A 955 17.01 0.50 -39.08
N GLY A 956 16.99 -0.30 -38.00
CA GLY A 956 15.88 -0.43 -37.07
C GLY A 956 14.91 -1.57 -37.36
N GLN A 957 15.11 -2.32 -38.45
CA GLN A 957 14.20 -3.41 -38.81
C GLN A 957 14.39 -4.60 -37.88
N PRO A 958 13.31 -5.19 -37.33
CA PRO A 958 13.43 -6.36 -36.47
C PRO A 958 13.94 -7.56 -37.28
N MET A 959 15.05 -8.16 -36.84
CA MET A 959 15.65 -9.34 -37.47
C MET A 959 15.22 -10.64 -36.82
N GLY A 960 14.78 -10.58 -35.56
CA GLY A 960 14.30 -11.73 -34.81
C GLY A 960 14.55 -11.59 -33.31
N TYR A 961 14.16 -12.60 -32.56
CA TYR A 961 14.43 -12.68 -31.12
C TYR A 961 14.76 -14.11 -30.72
N TYR A 962 15.44 -14.26 -29.58
CA TYR A 962 15.69 -15.52 -28.92
C TYR A 962 15.05 -15.49 -27.53
N ALA A 963 13.94 -16.20 -27.39
CA ALA A 963 13.24 -16.36 -26.12
C ALA A 963 13.64 -17.69 -25.48
N THR A 964 13.95 -17.67 -24.19
CA THR A 964 14.38 -18.88 -23.48
C THR A 964 13.50 -19.18 -22.27
N SER A 965 13.28 -20.47 -22.02
CA SER A 965 12.74 -20.98 -20.77
C SER A 965 13.74 -20.74 -19.62
N THR A 966 13.24 -20.48 -18.41
CA THR A 966 14.08 -20.45 -17.20
C THR A 966 14.62 -21.84 -16.92
N GLY A 967 15.91 -22.07 -17.18
CA GLY A 967 16.57 -23.34 -16.90
C GLY A 967 18.10 -23.25 -17.05
N GLY A 968 18.79 -24.29 -16.61
CA GLY A 968 20.27 -24.35 -16.57
C GLY A 968 20.91 -25.10 -17.74
N SER A 969 20.12 -25.67 -18.67
CA SER A 969 20.65 -26.42 -19.82
C SER A 969 21.31 -25.50 -20.85
N CYS A 970 22.06 -26.07 -21.79
CA CYS A 970 22.76 -25.27 -22.79
C CYS A 970 21.78 -24.61 -23.75
N GLY A 971 21.99 -23.32 -24.01
CA GLY A 971 21.05 -22.49 -24.76
C GLY A 971 19.82 -22.02 -23.97
N GLN A 972 19.64 -22.46 -22.71
CA GLN A 972 18.67 -21.86 -21.79
C GLN A 972 19.32 -20.76 -20.95
N MET A 973 18.67 -19.61 -20.78
CA MET A 973 19.18 -18.50 -19.95
C MET A 973 18.15 -18.05 -18.91
N SER A 974 18.64 -17.49 -17.82
CA SER A 974 17.86 -16.95 -16.72
C SER A 974 18.36 -15.55 -16.37
N GLN A 975 17.54 -14.56 -16.73
CA GLN A 975 17.85 -13.12 -16.70
C GLN A 975 19.15 -12.77 -17.45
N PRO A 976 19.17 -12.88 -18.80
CA PRO A 976 20.31 -12.43 -19.59
C PRO A 976 20.47 -10.91 -19.45
N CYS A 977 21.47 -10.45 -18.72
CA CYS A 977 21.60 -9.02 -18.38
C CYS A 977 22.52 -8.23 -19.32
N TYR A 978 23.38 -8.92 -20.09
CA TYR A 978 24.31 -8.29 -21.03
C TYR A 978 24.53 -9.18 -22.26
N VAL A 979 24.76 -8.56 -23.41
CA VAL A 979 25.14 -9.23 -24.66
C VAL A 979 26.21 -8.42 -25.37
N THR A 980 27.21 -9.08 -25.97
CA THR A 980 28.22 -8.46 -26.84
C THR A 980 28.61 -9.40 -27.98
N PHE A 981 29.41 -8.92 -28.94
CA PHE A 981 29.82 -9.63 -30.15
C PHE A 981 31.34 -9.82 -30.23
N ASP A 982 31.78 -10.95 -30.80
CA ASP A 982 33.15 -11.11 -31.29
C ASP A 982 33.29 -10.70 -32.78
N SER A 983 34.51 -10.74 -33.32
CA SER A 983 34.78 -10.39 -34.73
C SER A 983 34.13 -11.31 -35.76
N LYS A 984 33.66 -12.49 -35.34
CA LYS A 984 32.98 -13.47 -36.19
C LYS A 984 31.45 -13.36 -36.10
N GLY A 985 30.94 -12.42 -35.30
CA GLY A 985 29.51 -12.23 -35.05
C GLY A 985 28.92 -13.25 -34.06
N ASN A 986 29.75 -14.01 -33.35
CA ASN A 986 29.28 -14.82 -32.23
C ASN A 986 28.86 -13.90 -31.09
N ARG A 987 27.85 -14.33 -30.34
CA ARG A 987 27.21 -13.55 -29.29
C ARG A 987 27.56 -14.11 -27.94
N TYR A 988 28.13 -13.27 -27.09
CA TYR A 988 28.49 -13.60 -25.71
C TYR A 988 27.41 -13.01 -24.82
N VAL A 989 26.65 -13.89 -24.17
CA VAL A 989 25.49 -13.52 -23.37
C VAL A 989 25.76 -13.83 -21.91
N LEU A 990 25.59 -12.82 -21.06
CA LEU A 990 25.72 -12.94 -19.63
C LEU A 990 24.44 -13.51 -19.02
N ASP A 991 24.46 -14.79 -18.66
CA ASP A 991 23.37 -15.53 -18.04
C ASP A 991 23.49 -15.44 -16.50
N THR A 992 23.03 -14.32 -15.96
CA THR A 992 23.40 -13.82 -14.62
C THR A 992 22.93 -14.74 -13.48
N ILE A 993 21.70 -15.26 -13.54
CA ILE A 993 21.20 -16.16 -12.49
C ILE A 993 21.90 -17.52 -12.54
N ASN A 994 22.21 -18.01 -13.73
CA ASN A 994 22.96 -19.26 -13.92
C ASN A 994 24.48 -19.08 -13.79
N ARG A 995 24.98 -17.87 -13.44
CA ARG A 995 26.38 -17.60 -13.10
C ARG A 995 27.37 -17.96 -14.21
N ARG A 996 26.98 -17.73 -15.47
CA ARG A 996 27.78 -18.10 -16.65
C ARG A 996 27.69 -17.08 -17.77
N VAL A 997 28.68 -17.11 -18.65
CA VAL A 997 28.60 -16.53 -19.99
C VAL A 997 28.32 -17.65 -20.97
N GLN A 998 27.33 -17.50 -21.84
CA GLN A 998 27.06 -18.43 -22.93
C GLN A 998 27.45 -17.81 -24.27
N VAL A 999 28.07 -18.59 -25.13
CA VAL A 999 28.47 -18.17 -26.48
C VAL A 999 27.56 -18.83 -27.49
N PHE A 1000 27.02 -18.02 -28.39
CA PHE A 1000 26.17 -18.45 -29.49
C PHE A 1000 26.77 -18.03 -30.81
N SER A 1001 26.58 -18.86 -31.82
CA SER A 1001 26.87 -18.53 -33.22
C SER A 1001 25.94 -17.41 -33.75
N PRO A 1002 26.25 -16.81 -34.91
CA PRO A 1002 25.38 -15.83 -35.57
C PRO A 1002 23.94 -16.31 -35.83
N ASP A 1003 23.72 -17.62 -35.93
CA ASP A 1003 22.41 -18.26 -36.06
C ASP A 1003 21.80 -18.75 -34.73
N MET A 1004 22.31 -18.25 -33.60
CA MET A 1004 21.85 -18.57 -32.23
C MET A 1004 21.99 -20.03 -31.83
N LYS A 1005 22.86 -20.82 -32.48
CA LYS A 1005 23.24 -22.14 -31.98
C LYS A 1005 24.27 -21.99 -30.86
N TYR A 1006 24.01 -22.66 -29.74
CA TYR A 1006 24.94 -22.72 -28.61
C TYR A 1006 26.30 -23.29 -29.03
N ILE A 1007 27.39 -22.61 -28.64
CA ILE A 1007 28.77 -23.03 -28.90
C ILE A 1007 29.42 -23.57 -27.62
N ARG A 1008 29.42 -22.77 -26.55
CA ARG A 1008 30.08 -23.08 -25.26
C ARG A 1008 29.62 -22.15 -24.14
N SER A 1009 30.07 -22.40 -22.91
CA SER A 1009 29.85 -21.50 -21.77
C SER A 1009 31.04 -21.42 -20.83
N PHE A 1010 31.14 -20.31 -20.09
CA PHE A 1010 32.17 -20.03 -19.09
C PHE A 1010 31.52 -19.74 -17.74
N GLU A 1011 32.02 -20.31 -16.66
CA GLU A 1011 31.52 -20.01 -15.31
C GLU A 1011 32.12 -18.70 -14.80
N ILE A 1012 31.33 -17.83 -14.16
CA ILE A 1012 31.79 -16.47 -13.78
C ILE A 1012 31.45 -16.08 -12.34
N GLY A 1013 31.12 -17.04 -11.48
CA GLY A 1013 30.75 -16.77 -10.09
C GLY A 1013 29.43 -16.01 -9.94
N THR A 1014 29.12 -15.55 -8.72
CA THR A 1014 27.83 -14.91 -8.43
C THR A 1014 27.81 -13.45 -8.92
N ALA A 1015 26.78 -13.07 -9.68
CA ALA A 1015 26.61 -11.71 -10.18
C ALA A 1015 25.23 -11.15 -9.75
N SER A 1016 25.14 -9.83 -9.53
CA SER A 1016 23.85 -9.17 -9.31
C SER A 1016 23.17 -8.88 -10.64
N THR A 1017 21.85 -8.96 -10.66
CA THR A 1017 21.04 -8.62 -11.84
C THR A 1017 20.77 -7.12 -11.92
N ILE A 1018 20.89 -6.39 -10.80
CA ILE A 1018 20.72 -4.94 -10.74
C ILE A 1018 22.05 -4.26 -11.14
N HIS A 1019 22.01 -3.43 -12.20
CA HIS A 1019 23.20 -2.92 -12.92
C HIS A 1019 24.13 -4.05 -13.38
N GLY A 1020 23.59 -5.13 -13.96
CA GLY A 1020 24.30 -6.39 -14.19
C GLY A 1020 25.67 -6.26 -14.88
N PRO A 1021 26.56 -7.25 -14.70
CA PRO A 1021 27.93 -7.13 -15.19
C PRO A 1021 28.04 -7.07 -16.71
N GLN A 1022 29.18 -6.61 -17.19
CA GLN A 1022 29.49 -6.41 -18.61
C GLN A 1022 30.68 -7.27 -19.03
N ILE A 1023 30.80 -7.50 -20.34
CA ILE A 1023 31.80 -8.37 -20.96
C ILE A 1023 32.53 -7.58 -22.05
N GLU A 1024 33.86 -7.61 -22.00
CA GLU A 1024 34.74 -7.06 -23.03
C GLU A 1024 35.61 -8.15 -23.65
N ILE A 1025 35.73 -8.19 -24.98
CA ILE A 1025 36.41 -9.27 -25.71
C ILE A 1025 37.71 -8.76 -26.37
N PHE A 1026 38.82 -9.40 -26.03
CA PHE A 1026 40.16 -9.10 -26.53
C PHE A 1026 40.62 -10.20 -27.49
N GLU A 1027 40.41 -9.99 -28.79
CA GLU A 1027 40.76 -10.96 -29.84
C GLU A 1027 42.17 -10.76 -30.42
N ASN A 1028 42.71 -9.53 -30.32
CA ASN A 1028 43.97 -9.12 -30.94
C ASN A 1028 45.17 -9.27 -29.98
N THR A 1029 45.23 -10.37 -29.24
CA THR A 1029 46.32 -10.69 -28.31
C THR A 1029 46.88 -12.10 -28.62
N PRO A 1030 48.14 -12.40 -28.24
CA PRO A 1030 48.71 -13.73 -28.46
C PRO A 1030 47.86 -14.85 -27.83
N GLU A 1031 47.24 -14.55 -26.69
CA GLU A 1031 46.23 -15.38 -26.05
C GLU A 1031 44.92 -14.59 -25.93
N PRO A 1032 43.93 -14.82 -26.82
CA PRO A 1032 42.64 -14.13 -26.77
C PRO A 1032 41.88 -14.41 -25.47
N PHE A 1033 41.28 -13.37 -24.88
CA PHE A 1033 40.54 -13.48 -23.62
C PHE A 1033 39.33 -12.56 -23.57
N MET A 1034 38.47 -12.75 -22.56
CA MET A 1034 37.40 -11.83 -22.21
C MET A 1034 37.57 -11.31 -20.78
N ALA A 1035 37.20 -10.06 -20.54
CA ALA A 1035 37.14 -9.43 -19.24
C ALA A 1035 35.68 -9.27 -18.80
N ILE A 1036 35.37 -9.59 -17.55
CA ILE A 1036 34.01 -9.61 -17.01
C ILE A 1036 34.01 -8.91 -15.65
N SER A 1037 33.10 -7.95 -15.45
CA SER A 1037 32.93 -7.34 -14.12
C SER A 1037 32.23 -8.34 -13.19
N ILE A 1038 32.71 -8.50 -11.96
CA ILE A 1038 32.05 -9.34 -10.95
C ILE A 1038 31.86 -8.55 -9.67
N GLN A 1039 30.61 -8.21 -9.44
CA GLN A 1039 30.17 -7.35 -8.36
C GLN A 1039 30.33 -8.00 -6.98
N SER A 1040 29.99 -9.28 -6.84
CA SER A 1040 30.01 -9.95 -5.53
C SER A 1040 31.43 -10.08 -4.95
N THR A 1041 32.43 -10.22 -5.83
CA THR A 1041 33.84 -10.33 -5.45
C THR A 1041 34.61 -9.02 -5.63
N LYS A 1042 33.97 -7.96 -6.17
CA LYS A 1042 34.58 -6.67 -6.47
C LYS A 1042 35.82 -6.77 -7.38
N ASN A 1043 35.79 -7.70 -8.34
CA ASN A 1043 36.92 -7.99 -9.21
C ASN A 1043 36.50 -7.88 -10.68
N ILE A 1044 37.49 -7.70 -11.55
CA ILE A 1044 37.37 -8.02 -12.97
C ILE A 1044 37.97 -9.43 -13.16
N LEU A 1045 37.20 -10.33 -13.76
CA LEU A 1045 37.61 -11.68 -14.11
C LEU A 1045 38.01 -11.72 -15.59
N PHE A 1046 39.20 -12.23 -15.86
CA PHE A 1046 39.74 -12.45 -17.19
C PHE A 1046 39.74 -13.94 -17.48
N ILE A 1047 39.18 -14.38 -18.61
CA ILE A 1047 39.15 -15.80 -19.01
C ILE A 1047 39.61 -15.90 -20.47
N THR A 1048 40.54 -16.80 -20.78
CA THR A 1048 40.92 -17.07 -22.17
C THR A 1048 39.72 -17.59 -22.96
N LEU A 1049 39.58 -17.22 -24.24
CA LEU A 1049 38.42 -17.62 -25.04
C LEU A 1049 38.33 -19.14 -25.28
N ASP A 1050 39.43 -19.86 -25.07
CA ASP A 1050 39.46 -21.33 -25.04
C ASP A 1050 39.00 -21.95 -23.71
N GLY A 1051 38.85 -21.13 -22.67
CA GLY A 1051 38.36 -21.52 -21.34
C GLY A 1051 39.39 -22.20 -20.45
N LYS A 1052 40.69 -22.15 -20.79
CA LYS A 1052 41.75 -22.90 -20.06
C LYS A 1052 42.46 -22.10 -18.97
N LYS A 1053 42.48 -20.76 -19.04
CA LYS A 1053 43.13 -19.91 -18.04
C LYS A 1053 42.18 -18.84 -17.55
N ALA A 1054 42.29 -18.49 -16.26
CA ALA A 1054 41.62 -17.34 -15.69
C ALA A 1054 42.54 -16.53 -14.77
N ARG A 1055 42.32 -15.21 -14.77
CA ARG A 1055 43.01 -14.23 -13.92
C ARG A 1055 42.01 -13.26 -13.29
N THR A 1056 42.36 -12.62 -12.19
CA THR A 1056 41.49 -11.59 -11.57
C THR A 1056 42.27 -10.35 -11.19
N VAL A 1057 41.66 -9.18 -11.39
CA VAL A 1057 42.13 -7.91 -10.85
C VAL A 1057 41.13 -7.44 -9.81
N GLU A 1058 41.58 -7.20 -8.58
CA GLU A 1058 40.74 -6.63 -7.54
C GLU A 1058 40.56 -5.14 -7.77
N MET A 1059 39.32 -4.66 -7.72
CA MET A 1059 39.00 -3.23 -7.86
C MET A 1059 39.26 -2.49 -6.54
N ARG A 1060 40.52 -2.53 -6.10
CA ARG A 1060 41.00 -1.95 -4.84
C ARG A 1060 42.32 -1.25 -5.05
N GLY A 1061 42.42 -0.01 -4.59
CA GLY A 1061 43.66 0.76 -4.55
C GLY A 1061 43.56 1.93 -3.58
N ASP A 1062 44.65 2.66 -3.39
CA ASP A 1062 44.75 3.74 -2.40
C ASP A 1062 43.69 4.82 -2.67
N ASN A 1063 42.86 5.11 -1.66
CA ASN A 1063 41.75 6.08 -1.72
C ASN A 1063 40.61 5.75 -2.73
N MET A 1064 40.37 4.47 -3.04
CA MET A 1064 39.21 3.98 -3.80
C MET A 1064 38.26 3.16 -2.93
N SER A 1065 36.95 3.26 -3.17
CA SER A 1065 35.91 2.70 -2.31
C SER A 1065 34.90 1.79 -3.01
N PHE A 1066 35.25 1.21 -4.16
CA PHE A 1066 34.36 0.38 -4.98
C PHE A 1066 33.52 -0.63 -4.16
N VAL A 1067 32.21 -0.56 -4.38
CA VAL A 1067 31.18 -1.42 -3.78
C VAL A 1067 30.57 -2.34 -4.84
N ASN A 1068 30.46 -1.89 -6.09
CA ASN A 1068 29.75 -2.57 -7.17
C ASN A 1068 30.34 -2.23 -8.56
N PRO A 1069 31.59 -2.63 -8.90
CA PRO A 1069 32.15 -2.45 -10.23
C PRO A 1069 31.25 -3.16 -11.26
N SER A 1070 30.62 -2.41 -12.16
CA SER A 1070 29.53 -2.95 -12.99
C SER A 1070 29.73 -2.68 -14.47
N SER A 1071 29.74 -1.41 -14.86
CA SER A 1071 29.85 -1.02 -16.27
C SER A 1071 31.31 -0.77 -16.64
N MET A 1072 31.72 -1.21 -17.83
CA MET A 1072 33.09 -1.16 -18.32
C MET A 1072 33.12 -0.89 -19.83
N ASP A 1073 34.19 -0.23 -20.29
CA ASP A 1073 34.52 -0.10 -21.72
C ASP A 1073 36.05 0.00 -21.89
N VAL A 1074 36.55 -0.13 -23.12
CA VAL A 1074 37.98 -0.27 -23.41
C VAL A 1074 38.49 0.74 -24.45
N ASP A 1075 39.72 1.22 -24.25
CA ASP A 1075 40.43 2.00 -25.26
C ASP A 1075 41.31 1.13 -26.19
N VAL A 1076 41.86 1.73 -27.25
CA VAL A 1076 42.69 1.03 -28.25
C VAL A 1076 43.97 0.43 -27.67
N ASN A 1077 44.44 0.95 -26.52
CA ASN A 1077 45.62 0.44 -25.84
C ASN A 1077 45.28 -0.75 -24.92
N GLY A 1078 44.02 -1.15 -24.86
CA GLY A 1078 43.54 -2.24 -24.01
C GLY A 1078 43.36 -1.83 -22.54
N ASN A 1079 43.29 -0.53 -22.24
CA ASN A 1079 42.97 -0.09 -20.89
C ASN A 1079 41.46 -0.22 -20.64
N ILE A 1080 41.09 -0.76 -19.49
CA ILE A 1080 39.69 -0.98 -19.12
C ILE A 1080 39.23 0.15 -18.19
N TYR A 1081 38.18 0.87 -18.57
CA TYR A 1081 37.55 1.90 -17.76
C TYR A 1081 36.36 1.26 -17.03
N VAL A 1082 36.32 1.37 -15.70
CA VAL A 1082 35.29 0.72 -14.88
C VAL A 1082 34.56 1.76 -14.06
N LEU A 1083 33.23 1.75 -14.18
CA LEU A 1083 32.31 2.58 -13.42
C LEU A 1083 31.66 1.76 -12.31
N ASP A 1084 31.62 2.33 -11.12
CA ASP A 1084 30.79 1.86 -10.01
C ASP A 1084 29.53 2.73 -9.87
N PRO A 1085 28.34 2.23 -10.23
CA PRO A 1085 27.10 2.98 -10.12
C PRO A 1085 26.75 3.43 -8.69
N ARG A 1086 27.26 2.75 -7.65
CA ARG A 1086 26.93 3.06 -6.26
C ARG A 1086 27.84 4.10 -5.65
N THR A 1087 29.15 3.98 -5.86
CA THR A 1087 30.12 4.97 -5.35
C THR A 1087 30.31 6.13 -6.31
N LYS A 1088 29.86 5.98 -7.56
CA LYS A 1088 30.01 6.96 -8.65
C LYS A 1088 31.48 7.19 -9.02
N GLU A 1089 32.35 6.26 -8.62
CA GLU A 1089 33.77 6.29 -8.90
C GLU A 1089 34.07 5.61 -10.23
N ILE A 1090 35.09 6.10 -10.91
CA ILE A 1090 35.59 5.55 -12.16
C ILE A 1090 37.06 5.20 -11.97
N ALA A 1091 37.46 4.03 -12.45
CA ALA A 1091 38.85 3.58 -12.42
C ALA A 1091 39.31 3.18 -13.82
N LYS A 1092 40.60 3.38 -14.09
CA LYS A 1092 41.31 2.86 -15.25
C LYS A 1092 42.16 1.67 -14.80
N VAL A 1093 42.01 0.53 -15.46
CA VAL A 1093 42.82 -0.67 -15.27
C VAL A 1093 43.75 -0.82 -16.45
N GLU A 1094 45.04 -0.67 -16.21
CA GLU A 1094 46.09 -0.82 -17.21
C GLU A 1094 46.64 -2.26 -17.12
N LEU A 1095 46.58 -2.99 -18.23
CA LEU A 1095 47.01 -4.38 -18.30
C LEU A 1095 48.49 -4.48 -18.72
N PRO A 1096 49.25 -5.49 -18.23
CA PRO A 1096 50.57 -5.78 -18.77
C PRO A 1096 50.46 -6.32 -20.20
N ALA A 1097 51.59 -6.34 -20.94
CA ALA A 1097 51.62 -6.74 -22.35
C ALA A 1097 51.13 -8.19 -22.61
N GLU A 1098 51.35 -9.10 -21.65
CA GLU A 1098 50.88 -10.50 -21.72
C GLU A 1098 50.05 -10.85 -20.47
N PRO A 1099 48.80 -10.39 -20.37
CA PRO A 1099 48.01 -10.48 -19.13
C PRO A 1099 47.57 -11.90 -18.75
N MET A 1100 47.66 -12.85 -19.70
CA MET A 1100 47.28 -14.26 -19.51
C MET A 1100 48.48 -15.22 -19.40
N LYS A 1101 49.72 -14.70 -19.43
CA LYS A 1101 50.92 -15.48 -19.10
C LYS A 1101 50.89 -15.86 -17.62
#